data_AF-A0A1G4JGI0-F1
#
_entry.id   AF-A0A1G4JGI0-F1
#
_cell.length_a   1.000
_cell.length_b   1.000
_cell.length_c   1.000
_cell.angle_alpha   90.00
_cell.angle_beta   90.00
_cell.angle_gamma   90.00
#
_symmetry.space_group_name_H-M   'P 1'
#
loop_
_entity.id
_entity.type
_entity.pdbx_description
1 polymer ?
#
loop_
_entity_poly.entity_id
_entity_poly.type
_entity_poly.pdbx_seq_one_letter_code
_entity_poly.pdbx_strand_id
1 'polypeptide(L)'
;MVLKSTSASDNSVYQVSGTNVSRSLPDWIAKKRKRSLKNDLEFQNRVELVQDFEFSEASNKIKCTPDGQYAMATGTYKPQIHLYDFANLSLKFERHTDAENVDFLILSDDWTKSVHLQNDRSIQFQNKGGLHYTTRIPKFGRSLAYNKVNCDLYVGASGDELYRLNLEQGRFLNPLKLDTEGVNHVSVNETNGLLAVGVEDNVVEFWDSRSRSRAAKLILENSFDNSPFQVTATSFRSDGLNFACGTSTGYSYLYDLRTSQPTIVKDQGYGFDIKKIIWLENTGAEGGSDNILTCDKRIAKIWNRNDGKAYASMEPSVDINDIEHIPGTGMFFTANEGIAMNTYYIPNLGPAPQWCSFLDSITEELEEKPSDSVYSNYRFITRDDVKKLGLAHLVGSKVLRAYMHGYFINNELYDKVALIANPNSYRDEREREIRRRIEKERESRIRTSGAVKKPKVKFNKDLADKLSQKRGDKEAGDVLTDDRFKEMFEDEDFQVDEQDYDYKQLNPVKSAKETDEGAAKRIRALTAAEESDEERIARREGRGQYSDSEEEDDNSDDNDSDSDSKSGSQEMSESEKKLLAKKVAAAQRRKRERETDAQFKNQMSVGMVNNDAQGEAFDTKVQEMRQKEHQRDRNTAGVRRNHQGEAEFSYVPTKRSSTHQKNKKSIAVGSDEETQERDSGRSRARSQGRRAGKNAFRGM
;
A
#
# COMPACT_ATOMS: atom_id res chain seq x y z
N MET A 1 -10.52 -0.20 1.82
CA MET A 1 -9.79 -1.08 2.74
C MET A 1 -10.82 -2.07 3.28
N VAL A 2 -10.63 -3.38 3.12
CA VAL A 2 -11.60 -4.39 3.56
C VAL A 2 -10.84 -5.62 4.05
N LEU A 3 -10.80 -5.81 5.38
CA LEU A 3 -10.43 -7.09 5.97
C LEU A 3 -11.56 -8.09 5.69
N LYS A 4 -11.23 -9.34 5.35
CA LYS A 4 -12.24 -10.37 5.10
C LYS A 4 -12.65 -10.97 6.45
N SER A 5 -13.83 -10.59 6.91
CA SER A 5 -14.47 -11.18 8.09
C SER A 5 -15.19 -12.48 7.73
N THR A 6 -15.01 -13.49 8.56
CA THR A 6 -15.85 -14.70 8.63
C THR A 6 -16.66 -14.62 9.92
N SER A 7 -17.97 -14.41 9.82
CA SER A 7 -18.86 -14.41 10.98
C SER A 7 -19.14 -15.84 11.44
N ALA A 8 -18.67 -16.20 12.63
CA ALA A 8 -18.86 -17.53 13.23
C ALA A 8 -19.51 -17.38 14.61
N SER A 9 -20.71 -17.95 14.78
CA SER A 9 -21.48 -17.87 16.03
C SER A 9 -21.68 -16.43 16.53
N ASP A 10 -22.19 -15.58 15.64
CA ASP A 10 -22.44 -14.13 15.81
C ASP A 10 -21.20 -13.25 16.13
N ASN A 11 -20.01 -13.84 16.27
CA ASN A 11 -18.75 -13.11 16.42
C ASN A 11 -18.03 -12.91 15.07
N SER A 12 -17.51 -11.70 14.86
CA SER A 12 -16.64 -11.36 13.72
C SER A 12 -15.23 -11.93 13.92
N VAL A 13 -14.79 -12.84 13.05
CA VAL A 13 -13.38 -13.28 12.98
C VAL A 13 -12.74 -12.66 11.75
N TYR A 14 -11.70 -11.84 11.91
CA TYR A 14 -11.01 -11.16 10.82
C TYR A 14 -9.73 -11.89 10.43
N GLN A 15 -9.57 -12.23 9.15
CA GLN A 15 -8.29 -12.68 8.63
C GLN A 15 -7.46 -11.47 8.15
N VAL A 16 -6.29 -11.25 8.75
CA VAL A 16 -5.44 -10.08 8.46
C VAL A 16 -4.31 -10.41 7.47
N SER A 17 -3.64 -11.55 7.63
CA SER A 17 -2.70 -12.12 6.65
C SER A 17 -3.18 -13.49 6.15
N GLY A 18 -2.70 -13.87 4.96
CA GLY A 18 -2.85 -15.22 4.43
C GLY A 18 -3.61 -15.33 3.10
N THR A 19 -3.86 -16.57 2.70
CA THR A 19 -4.32 -16.98 1.35
C THR A 19 -5.62 -16.35 0.85
N ASN A 20 -6.51 -15.92 1.77
CA ASN A 20 -7.75 -15.23 1.41
C ASN A 20 -7.55 -13.72 1.22
N VAL A 21 -6.53 -13.13 1.84
CA VAL A 21 -6.17 -11.71 1.74
C VAL A 21 -5.27 -11.47 0.52
N SER A 22 -4.39 -12.42 0.19
CA SER A 22 -3.58 -12.40 -1.03
C SER A 22 -3.90 -13.60 -1.94
N ARG A 23 -4.44 -13.33 -3.13
CA ARG A 23 -4.21 -14.23 -4.28
C ARG A 23 -2.72 -14.20 -4.60
N SER A 24 -1.97 -15.15 -4.05
CA SER A 24 -0.51 -15.25 -4.18
C SER A 24 -0.08 -15.54 -5.62
N LEU A 25 -0.07 -14.49 -6.44
CA LEU A 25 0.70 -14.46 -7.68
C LEU A 25 2.15 -14.79 -7.32
N PRO A 26 2.76 -15.85 -7.90
CA PRO A 26 4.16 -16.19 -7.65
C PRO A 26 5.04 -14.94 -7.72
N ASP A 27 5.90 -14.75 -6.72
CA ASP A 27 6.53 -13.46 -6.45
C ASP A 27 7.32 -12.88 -7.67
N TRP A 28 7.89 -13.74 -8.50
CA TRP A 28 8.51 -13.32 -9.77
C TRP A 28 7.52 -12.73 -10.80
N ILE A 29 6.25 -13.13 -10.78
CA ILE A 29 5.16 -12.54 -11.56
C ILE A 29 4.74 -11.21 -10.94
N ALA A 30 4.60 -11.13 -9.61
CA ALA A 30 4.29 -9.88 -8.92
C ALA A 30 5.37 -8.81 -9.19
N LYS A 31 6.66 -9.17 -9.08
CA LYS A 31 7.80 -8.32 -9.41
C LYS A 31 7.81 -7.88 -10.88
N LYS A 32 7.46 -8.76 -11.84
CA LYS A 32 7.29 -8.38 -13.27
C LYS A 32 6.07 -7.47 -13.53
N ARG A 33 4.96 -7.66 -12.80
CA ARG A 33 3.70 -6.88 -12.96
C ARG A 33 3.58 -5.68 -12.02
N LYS A 34 4.61 -5.33 -11.25
CA LYS A 34 4.56 -4.27 -10.20
C LYS A 34 4.14 -2.88 -10.71
N ARG A 35 4.17 -2.61 -12.02
CA ARG A 35 3.61 -1.39 -12.63
C ARG A 35 2.11 -1.46 -12.94
N SER A 36 1.54 -2.63 -13.24
CA SER A 36 0.09 -2.78 -13.46
C SER A 36 -0.65 -3.07 -12.16
N LEU A 37 -0.05 -3.84 -11.24
CA LEU A 37 -0.60 -4.11 -9.90
C LEU A 37 -0.76 -2.84 -9.05
N LYS A 38 0.02 -1.78 -9.31
CA LYS A 38 -0.17 -0.46 -8.69
C LYS A 38 -1.51 0.21 -8.99
N ASN A 39 -2.21 -0.23 -10.04
CA ASN A 39 -3.52 0.28 -10.42
C ASN A 39 -4.66 -0.67 -9.98
N ASP A 40 -4.33 -1.77 -9.29
CA ASP A 40 -5.29 -2.75 -8.81
C ASP A 40 -5.75 -2.36 -7.39
N LEU A 41 -7.07 -2.22 -7.22
CA LEU A 41 -7.65 -1.76 -5.97
C LEU A 41 -7.45 -2.78 -4.83
N GLU A 42 -7.43 -4.09 -5.13
CA GLU A 42 -7.18 -5.13 -4.11
C GLU A 42 -5.71 -5.06 -3.64
N PHE A 43 -4.77 -4.83 -4.56
CA PHE A 43 -3.34 -4.68 -4.24
C PHE A 43 -3.05 -3.39 -3.45
N GLN A 44 -3.72 -2.28 -3.77
CA GLN A 44 -3.54 -1.00 -3.07
C GLN A 44 -4.19 -0.98 -1.67
N ASN A 45 -5.26 -1.75 -1.44
CA ASN A 45 -5.97 -1.82 -0.16
C ASN A 45 -5.51 -2.97 0.76
N ARG A 46 -4.49 -3.71 0.34
CA ARG A 46 -3.97 -4.88 1.06
C ARG A 46 -3.23 -4.47 2.32
N VAL A 47 -3.59 -5.08 3.44
CA VAL A 47 -2.89 -4.96 4.72
C VAL A 47 -1.88 -6.10 4.83
N GLU A 48 -0.63 -5.78 5.13
CA GLU A 48 0.41 -6.74 5.52
C GLU A 48 0.84 -6.34 6.94
N LEU A 49 0.52 -7.17 7.93
CA LEU A 49 0.72 -6.84 9.36
C LEU A 49 2.21 -6.85 9.74
N VAL A 50 2.91 -7.88 9.28
CA VAL A 50 4.34 -8.10 9.48
C VAL A 50 4.94 -8.35 8.09
N GLN A 51 6.00 -7.63 7.75
CA GLN A 51 6.68 -7.78 6.47
C GLN A 51 7.38 -9.14 6.40
N ASP A 52 7.29 -9.78 5.23
CA ASP A 52 7.91 -11.08 4.92
C ASP A 52 7.45 -12.22 5.87
N PHE A 53 6.19 -12.16 6.34
CA PHE A 53 5.54 -13.19 7.16
C PHE A 53 5.11 -14.43 6.35
N GLU A 54 6.03 -14.94 5.53
CA GLU A 54 5.84 -16.02 4.55
C GLU A 54 7.04 -17.00 4.59
N PHE A 55 6.81 -18.27 4.22
CA PHE A 55 7.84 -19.27 3.96
C PHE A 55 7.75 -19.75 2.50
N SER A 56 8.81 -20.36 1.95
CA SER A 56 8.83 -20.64 0.50
C SER A 56 7.92 -21.80 0.05
N GLU A 57 7.53 -22.69 0.98
CA GLU A 57 6.60 -23.80 0.75
C GLU A 57 5.53 -23.89 1.86
N ALA A 58 5.94 -24.23 3.09
CA ALA A 58 5.05 -24.42 4.24
C ALA A 58 5.73 -24.06 5.58
N SER A 59 4.92 -24.01 6.65
CA SER A 59 5.35 -23.72 8.02
C SER A 59 4.89 -24.79 9.02
N ASN A 60 5.78 -25.13 9.97
CA ASN A 60 5.61 -26.27 10.89
C ASN A 60 5.09 -25.83 12.26
N LYS A 61 5.79 -24.90 12.91
CA LYS A 61 5.50 -24.43 14.28
C LYS A 61 5.66 -22.92 14.37
N ILE A 62 4.88 -22.30 15.25
CA ILE A 62 5.03 -20.89 15.63
C ILE A 62 4.84 -20.76 17.14
N LYS A 63 5.73 -20.01 17.80
CA LYS A 63 5.63 -19.70 19.22
C LYS A 63 5.98 -18.24 19.48
N CYS A 64 5.20 -17.59 20.34
CA CYS A 64 5.46 -16.21 20.74
C CYS A 64 6.43 -16.18 21.93
N THR A 65 7.19 -15.09 22.05
CA THR A 65 7.91 -14.80 23.30
C THR A 65 6.92 -14.45 24.41
N PRO A 66 7.13 -14.90 25.67
CA PRO A 66 6.37 -14.44 26.84
C PRO A 66 6.24 -12.91 26.94
N ASP A 67 7.25 -12.15 26.53
CA ASP A 67 7.24 -10.69 26.52
C ASP A 67 6.33 -10.05 25.46
N GLY A 68 5.71 -10.85 24.57
CA GLY A 68 4.80 -10.36 23.53
C GLY A 68 5.42 -9.48 22.43
N GLN A 69 6.76 -9.39 22.36
CA GLN A 69 7.50 -8.55 21.41
C GLN A 69 7.99 -9.28 20.15
N TYR A 70 8.03 -10.62 20.17
CA TYR A 70 8.55 -11.43 19.07
C TYR A 70 7.71 -12.68 18.82
N ALA A 71 7.73 -13.17 17.58
CA ALA A 71 7.36 -14.55 17.24
C ALA A 71 8.50 -15.25 16.53
N MET A 72 8.74 -16.51 16.91
CA MET A 72 9.62 -17.42 16.18
C MET A 72 8.76 -18.42 15.41
N ALA A 73 9.12 -18.70 14.17
CA ALA A 73 8.46 -19.68 13.32
C ALA A 73 9.48 -20.59 12.61
N THR A 74 9.07 -21.81 12.28
CA THR A 74 9.88 -22.78 11.53
C THR A 74 9.23 -23.15 10.20
N GLY A 75 10.04 -23.21 9.14
CA GLY A 75 9.62 -23.56 7.78
C GLY A 75 10.24 -24.86 7.26
N THR A 76 9.56 -25.46 6.28
CA THR A 76 9.96 -26.73 5.65
C THR A 76 11.14 -26.58 4.68
N TYR A 77 11.00 -25.70 3.70
CA TYR A 77 11.97 -25.51 2.62
C TYR A 77 12.43 -24.04 2.49
N LYS A 78 13.74 -23.76 2.56
CA LYS A 78 14.74 -24.65 3.18
C LYS A 78 14.40 -24.83 4.67
N PRO A 79 14.91 -25.85 5.36
CA PRO A 79 14.75 -25.93 6.81
C PRO A 79 15.29 -24.65 7.44
N GLN A 80 14.40 -23.82 7.97
CA GLN A 80 14.76 -22.45 8.37
C GLN A 80 13.88 -21.93 9.51
N ILE A 81 14.48 -21.07 10.32
CA ILE A 81 13.86 -20.35 11.43
C ILE A 81 13.73 -18.89 10.99
N HIS A 82 12.54 -18.34 11.18
CA HIS A 82 12.27 -16.92 11.05
C HIS A 82 11.95 -16.36 12.43
N LEU A 83 12.58 -15.24 12.79
CA LEU A 83 12.24 -14.48 13.99
C LEU A 83 11.70 -13.12 13.55
N TYR A 84 10.45 -12.84 13.91
CA TYR A 84 9.78 -11.58 13.65
C TYR A 84 9.87 -10.67 14.88
N ASP A 85 10.13 -9.39 14.62
CA ASP A 85 10.17 -8.31 15.61
C ASP A 85 8.91 -7.46 15.45
N PHE A 86 8.04 -7.48 16.45
CA PHE A 86 6.75 -6.79 16.35
C PHE A 86 6.87 -5.28 16.53
N ALA A 87 7.89 -4.77 17.23
CA ALA A 87 8.14 -3.33 17.32
C ALA A 87 8.58 -2.75 15.97
N ASN A 88 9.21 -3.57 15.12
CA ASN A 88 9.66 -3.19 13.77
C ASN A 88 8.79 -3.79 12.65
N LEU A 89 7.70 -4.50 12.99
CA LEU A 89 6.77 -5.20 12.07
C LEU A 89 7.46 -5.99 10.94
N SER A 90 8.59 -6.64 11.21
CA SER A 90 9.43 -7.24 10.16
C SER A 90 10.30 -8.40 10.64
N LEU A 91 10.87 -9.15 9.68
CA LEU A 91 11.80 -10.24 9.92
C LEU A 91 13.14 -9.74 10.50
N LYS A 92 13.43 -10.08 11.76
CA LYS A 92 14.66 -9.72 12.48
C LYS A 92 15.88 -10.52 12.00
N PHE A 93 15.68 -11.80 11.72
CA PHE A 93 16.63 -12.64 10.99
C PHE A 93 15.97 -13.90 10.40
N GLU A 94 16.62 -14.42 9.38
CA GLU A 94 16.49 -15.80 8.90
C GLU A 94 17.72 -16.60 9.33
N ARG A 95 17.52 -17.86 9.76
CA ARG A 95 18.60 -18.85 9.94
C ARG A 95 18.20 -20.15 9.30
N HIS A 96 19.06 -20.74 8.48
CA HIS A 96 18.87 -22.10 8.00
C HIS A 96 19.33 -23.12 9.06
N THR A 97 18.71 -24.30 9.06
CA THR A 97 19.08 -25.47 9.87
C THR A 97 19.45 -26.66 8.99
N ASP A 98 20.24 -27.60 9.50
CA ASP A 98 20.70 -28.77 8.73
C ASP A 98 19.57 -29.77 8.43
N ALA A 99 18.58 -29.84 9.33
CA ALA A 99 17.40 -30.67 9.23
C ALA A 99 16.14 -29.86 9.59
N GLU A 100 14.99 -30.45 9.26
CA GLU A 100 13.67 -29.93 9.58
C GLU A 100 13.38 -29.98 11.09
N ASN A 101 12.75 -28.93 11.62
CA ASN A 101 12.34 -28.83 13.02
C ASN A 101 10.90 -29.35 13.18
N VAL A 102 10.71 -30.30 14.10
CA VAL A 102 9.41 -30.92 14.44
C VAL A 102 8.69 -30.09 15.49
N ASP A 103 9.41 -29.69 16.53
CA ASP A 103 8.95 -28.81 17.61
C ASP A 103 10.13 -27.99 18.13
N PHE A 104 9.86 -26.84 18.74
CA PHE A 104 10.90 -26.01 19.36
C PHE A 104 10.36 -25.29 20.60
N LEU A 105 11.24 -24.81 21.48
CA LEU A 105 10.89 -23.98 22.63
C LEU A 105 11.80 -22.77 22.77
N ILE A 106 11.20 -21.70 23.28
CA ILE A 106 11.87 -20.49 23.74
C ILE A 106 12.16 -20.67 25.24
N LEU A 107 13.43 -20.60 25.66
CA LEU A 107 13.86 -20.83 27.05
C LEU A 107 14.00 -19.56 27.89
N SER A 108 14.09 -18.42 27.20
CA SER A 108 14.31 -17.09 27.74
C SER A 108 13.21 -16.24 27.16
N ASP A 109 12.59 -15.39 27.97
CA ASP A 109 11.41 -14.61 27.58
C ASP A 109 11.67 -13.84 26.27
N ASP A 110 12.79 -13.12 26.23
CA ASP A 110 13.29 -12.25 25.16
C ASP A 110 13.92 -12.99 23.94
N TRP A 111 13.37 -14.15 23.51
CA TRP A 111 13.84 -15.10 22.46
C TRP A 111 15.30 -15.63 22.56
N THR A 112 16.11 -15.10 23.48
CA THR A 112 17.59 -15.10 23.43
C THR A 112 18.25 -16.47 23.34
N LYS A 113 17.54 -17.48 23.83
CA LYS A 113 17.89 -18.90 23.91
C LYS A 113 16.68 -19.70 23.43
N SER A 114 16.88 -20.56 22.44
CA SER A 114 15.85 -21.48 21.95
C SER A 114 16.41 -22.89 21.74
N VAL A 115 15.53 -23.88 21.82
CA VAL A 115 15.84 -25.31 21.66
C VAL A 115 14.97 -25.84 20.54
N HIS A 116 15.58 -26.45 19.53
CA HIS A 116 14.89 -26.98 18.35
C HIS A 116 15.09 -28.49 18.28
N LEU A 117 14.00 -29.26 18.26
CA LEU A 117 14.00 -30.71 18.12
C LEU A 117 13.88 -31.06 16.63
N GLN A 118 14.88 -31.75 16.10
CA GLN A 118 14.99 -32.03 14.67
C GLN A 118 14.59 -33.45 14.31
N ASN A 119 14.08 -33.60 13.08
CA ASN A 119 13.65 -34.88 12.52
C ASN A 119 14.78 -35.94 12.50
N ASP A 120 16.05 -35.53 12.43
CA ASP A 120 17.22 -36.43 12.43
C ASP A 120 17.58 -37.03 13.81
N ARG A 121 16.84 -36.68 14.88
CA ARG A 121 17.10 -36.97 16.30
C ARG A 121 18.13 -36.07 16.99
N SER A 122 18.56 -34.98 16.35
CA SER A 122 19.34 -33.95 17.05
C SER A 122 18.45 -32.94 17.77
N ILE A 123 19.03 -32.29 18.78
CA ILE A 123 18.47 -31.13 19.47
C ILE A 123 19.47 -29.99 19.30
N GLN A 124 19.06 -28.91 18.65
CA GLN A 124 19.88 -27.73 18.45
C GLN A 124 19.60 -26.69 19.54
N PHE A 125 20.64 -26.27 20.25
CA PHE A 125 20.63 -25.11 21.14
C PHE A 125 21.04 -23.87 20.34
N GLN A 126 20.16 -22.88 20.25
CA GLN A 126 20.43 -21.64 19.52
C GLN A 126 20.39 -20.41 20.44
N ASN A 127 21.40 -19.56 20.30
CA ASN A 127 21.56 -18.30 21.05
C ASN A 127 21.41 -17.08 20.11
N LYS A 128 21.53 -15.86 20.64
CA LYS A 128 21.63 -14.60 19.85
C LYS A 128 22.69 -14.69 18.72
N GLY A 129 23.81 -15.38 18.95
CA GLY A 129 24.90 -15.55 17.97
C GLY A 129 24.75 -16.66 16.92
N GLY A 130 23.64 -17.43 16.92
CA GLY A 130 23.45 -18.57 16.02
C GLY A 130 23.39 -19.91 16.77
N LEU A 131 23.81 -20.99 16.11
CA LEU A 131 23.91 -22.32 16.70
C LEU A 131 25.00 -22.35 17.79
N HIS A 132 24.63 -22.72 19.01
CA HIS A 132 25.54 -22.82 20.15
C HIS A 132 26.07 -24.25 20.33
N TYR A 133 25.18 -25.24 20.28
CA TYR A 133 25.55 -26.65 20.45
C TYR A 133 24.48 -27.58 19.85
N THR A 134 24.90 -28.78 19.46
CA THR A 134 24.00 -29.86 19.03
C THR A 134 24.19 -31.08 19.93
N THR A 135 23.08 -31.62 20.45
CA THR A 135 23.05 -32.93 21.11
C THR A 135 22.24 -33.91 20.28
N ARG A 136 22.32 -35.22 20.58
CA ARG A 136 21.51 -36.24 19.93
C ARG A 136 20.81 -37.13 20.95
N ILE A 137 19.54 -37.46 20.70
CA ILE A 137 18.78 -38.45 21.45
C ILE A 137 18.77 -39.81 20.73
N PRO A 138 18.57 -40.94 21.44
CA PRO A 138 18.63 -42.27 20.82
C PRO A 138 17.51 -42.55 19.80
N LYS A 139 16.27 -42.20 20.17
CA LYS A 139 15.03 -42.43 19.40
C LYS A 139 14.56 -41.14 18.71
N PHE A 140 13.57 -41.24 17.83
CA PHE A 140 12.88 -40.10 17.23
C PHE A 140 12.03 -39.35 18.26
N GLY A 141 12.28 -38.06 18.41
CA GLY A 141 11.50 -37.17 19.26
C GLY A 141 10.30 -36.58 18.51
N ARG A 142 9.19 -36.39 19.22
CA ARG A 142 7.95 -35.78 18.67
C ARG A 142 7.61 -34.44 19.31
N SER A 143 7.99 -34.22 20.57
CA SER A 143 7.69 -33.00 21.33
C SER A 143 8.74 -32.72 22.42
N LEU A 144 8.83 -31.48 22.88
CA LEU A 144 9.68 -31.09 23.99
C LEU A 144 8.93 -30.19 24.99
N ALA A 145 9.28 -30.31 26.27
CA ALA A 145 8.76 -29.47 27.35
C ALA A 145 9.91 -29.02 28.26
N TYR A 146 9.94 -27.74 28.64
CA TYR A 146 10.97 -27.19 29.53
C TYR A 146 10.38 -26.84 30.90
N ASN A 147 11.00 -27.32 31.97
CA ASN A 147 10.63 -26.97 33.34
C ASN A 147 11.55 -25.86 33.87
N LYS A 148 10.98 -24.64 33.94
CA LYS A 148 11.63 -23.42 34.46
C LYS A 148 12.20 -23.58 35.89
N VAL A 149 11.62 -24.45 36.73
CA VAL A 149 12.01 -24.62 38.14
C VAL A 149 13.26 -25.49 38.31
N ASN A 150 13.39 -26.56 37.53
CA ASN A 150 14.49 -27.53 37.66
C ASN A 150 15.60 -27.35 36.59
N CYS A 151 15.42 -26.42 35.65
CA CYS A 151 16.22 -26.30 34.43
C CYS A 151 16.29 -27.62 33.62
N ASP A 152 15.26 -28.47 33.73
CA ASP A 152 15.16 -29.74 33.01
C ASP A 152 14.40 -29.57 31.69
N LEU A 153 15.00 -30.04 30.60
CA LEU A 153 14.31 -30.27 29.33
C LEU A 153 13.84 -31.74 29.27
N TYR A 154 12.55 -31.94 29.11
CA TYR A 154 11.93 -33.24 28.81
C TYR A 154 11.69 -33.36 27.30
N VAL A 155 11.96 -34.52 26.73
CA VAL A 155 11.80 -34.77 25.29
C VAL A 155 11.02 -36.05 25.06
N GLY A 156 9.82 -35.91 24.53
CA GLY A 156 8.92 -37.00 24.17
C GLY A 156 9.44 -37.71 22.93
N ALA A 157 9.62 -39.03 23.02
CA ALA A 157 10.14 -39.85 21.94
C ALA A 157 9.29 -41.10 21.67
N SER A 158 9.47 -41.68 20.49
CA SER A 158 8.80 -42.90 19.99
C SER A 158 9.27 -44.19 20.68
N GLY A 159 9.52 -44.19 22.00
CA GLY A 159 9.92 -45.36 22.78
C GLY A 159 9.29 -45.37 24.17
N ASP A 160 9.78 -46.25 25.05
CA ASP A 160 9.37 -46.40 26.46
C ASP A 160 9.99 -45.33 27.39
N GLU A 161 10.98 -44.59 26.90
CA GLU A 161 11.78 -43.65 27.69
C GLU A 161 11.49 -42.19 27.35
N LEU A 162 11.04 -41.42 28.35
CA LEU A 162 11.03 -39.96 28.28
C LEU A 162 12.43 -39.43 28.65
N TYR A 163 13.12 -38.85 27.67
CA TYR A 163 14.48 -38.33 27.87
C TYR A 163 14.48 -37.03 28.66
N ARG A 164 15.41 -36.93 29.61
CA ARG A 164 15.61 -35.76 30.48
C ARG A 164 17.02 -35.22 30.32
N LEU A 165 17.14 -33.98 29.88
CA LEU A 165 18.40 -33.25 29.67
C LEU A 165 18.42 -32.03 30.57
N ASN A 166 19.29 -32.03 31.59
CA ASN A 166 19.38 -30.90 32.52
C ASN A 166 20.30 -29.81 31.95
N LEU A 167 19.77 -28.61 31.80
CA LEU A 167 20.44 -27.49 31.11
C LEU A 167 21.40 -26.71 32.01
N GLU A 168 21.24 -26.79 33.33
CA GLU A 168 22.19 -26.23 34.31
C GLU A 168 23.47 -27.08 34.36
N GLN A 169 23.32 -28.41 34.42
CA GLN A 169 24.42 -29.36 34.56
C GLN A 169 24.97 -29.87 33.21
N GLY A 170 24.36 -29.48 32.10
CA GLY A 170 24.79 -29.84 30.74
C GLY A 170 24.77 -31.35 30.43
N ARG A 171 23.96 -32.15 31.15
CA ARG A 171 24.00 -33.61 31.07
C ARG A 171 22.62 -34.25 30.96
N PHE A 172 22.56 -35.38 30.25
CA PHE A 172 21.43 -36.28 30.37
C PHE A 172 21.35 -36.84 31.81
N LEU A 173 20.13 -36.93 32.31
CA LEU A 173 19.79 -37.60 33.55
C LEU A 173 19.01 -38.90 33.21
N ASN A 174 18.84 -39.78 34.20
CA ASN A 174 18.11 -41.02 34.00
C ASN A 174 16.71 -40.72 33.41
N PRO A 175 16.31 -41.38 32.29
CA PRO A 175 15.01 -41.16 31.69
C PRO A 175 13.88 -41.67 32.60
N LEU A 176 12.68 -41.15 32.40
CA LEU A 176 11.48 -41.69 33.03
C LEU A 176 10.97 -42.85 32.16
N LYS A 177 10.71 -44.01 32.77
CA LYS A 177 10.22 -45.21 32.08
C LYS A 177 8.70 -45.30 32.15
N LEU A 178 8.06 -45.30 31.00
CA LEU A 178 6.62 -45.35 30.81
C LEU A 178 6.15 -46.81 30.75
N ASP A 179 4.85 -47.07 30.94
CA ASP A 179 4.31 -48.44 30.79
C ASP A 179 4.29 -48.93 29.32
N THR A 180 4.23 -48.01 28.34
CA THR A 180 4.00 -48.28 26.93
C THR A 180 4.87 -47.40 26.03
N GLU A 181 5.17 -47.86 24.80
CA GLU A 181 5.98 -47.08 23.84
C GLU A 181 5.15 -45.98 23.17
N GLY A 182 5.82 -44.89 22.76
CA GLY A 182 5.22 -43.89 21.87
C GLY A 182 4.70 -42.66 22.59
N VAL A 183 5.59 -41.75 22.98
CA VAL A 183 5.19 -40.41 23.43
C VAL A 183 4.88 -39.54 22.23
N ASN A 184 3.70 -38.92 22.23
CA ASN A 184 3.29 -37.93 21.24
C ASN A 184 3.53 -36.52 21.78
N HIS A 185 2.90 -36.17 22.90
CA HIS A 185 2.94 -34.83 23.48
C HIS A 185 3.45 -34.84 24.92
N VAL A 186 4.24 -33.83 25.28
CA VAL A 186 4.74 -33.61 26.64
C VAL A 186 4.39 -32.19 27.05
N SER A 187 3.86 -32.02 28.27
CA SER A 187 3.48 -30.71 28.80
C SER A 187 3.88 -30.60 30.27
N VAL A 188 4.31 -29.42 30.71
CA VAL A 188 4.67 -29.13 32.11
C VAL A 188 3.71 -28.07 32.65
N ASN A 189 3.14 -28.36 33.81
CA ASN A 189 2.35 -27.40 34.58
C ASN A 189 3.28 -26.39 35.26
N GLU A 190 3.19 -25.11 34.90
CA GLU A 190 4.13 -24.08 35.38
C GLU A 190 4.02 -23.83 36.90
N THR A 191 2.84 -23.95 37.50
CA THR A 191 2.64 -23.68 38.93
C THR A 191 2.93 -24.89 39.80
N ASN A 192 2.42 -26.07 39.43
CA ASN A 192 2.58 -27.28 40.24
C ASN A 192 3.86 -28.09 39.91
N GLY A 193 4.49 -27.89 38.76
CA GLY A 193 5.67 -28.66 38.33
C GLY A 193 5.36 -30.12 37.93
N LEU A 194 4.09 -30.43 37.71
CA LEU A 194 3.59 -31.73 37.24
C LEU A 194 3.81 -31.87 35.73
N LEU A 195 4.27 -33.03 35.31
CA LEU A 195 4.56 -33.37 33.92
C LEU A 195 3.45 -34.29 33.38
N ALA A 196 2.82 -33.93 32.26
CA ALA A 196 1.86 -34.77 31.54
C ALA A 196 2.52 -35.35 30.28
N VAL A 197 2.44 -36.66 30.13
CA VAL A 197 2.95 -37.41 28.97
C VAL A 197 1.75 -38.06 28.27
N GLY A 198 1.44 -37.60 27.05
CA GLY A 198 0.42 -38.18 26.19
C GLY A 198 0.99 -39.32 25.34
N VAL A 199 0.43 -40.52 25.49
CA VAL A 199 0.95 -41.77 24.91
C VAL A 199 0.01 -42.29 23.80
N GLU A 200 0.53 -43.17 22.94
CA GLU A 200 -0.24 -43.83 21.87
C GLU A 200 -1.41 -44.68 22.39
N ASP A 201 -1.26 -45.41 23.50
CA ASP A 201 -2.32 -46.24 24.10
C ASP A 201 -3.28 -45.44 25.01
N ASN A 202 -4.13 -44.57 24.43
CA ASN A 202 -5.26 -43.83 25.03
C ASN A 202 -5.09 -43.25 26.46
N VAL A 203 -3.85 -42.98 26.88
CA VAL A 203 -3.47 -42.70 28.27
C VAL A 203 -2.65 -41.41 28.38
N VAL A 204 -2.90 -40.69 29.47
CA VAL A 204 -1.98 -39.66 29.98
C VAL A 204 -1.30 -40.18 31.24
N GLU A 205 0.03 -40.23 31.25
CA GLU A 205 0.79 -40.43 32.47
C GLU A 205 1.16 -39.08 33.10
N PHE A 206 0.90 -38.95 34.39
CA PHE A 206 1.31 -37.80 35.19
C PHE A 206 2.51 -38.16 36.04
N TRP A 207 3.59 -37.40 35.90
CA TRP A 207 4.87 -37.59 36.59
C TRP A 207 5.20 -36.36 37.45
N ASP A 208 5.63 -36.56 38.68
CA ASP A 208 6.16 -35.46 39.50
C ASP A 208 7.67 -35.31 39.27
N SER A 209 8.07 -34.10 38.89
CA SER A 209 9.48 -33.75 38.65
C SER A 209 10.33 -33.78 39.94
N ARG A 210 9.71 -33.67 41.12
CA ARG A 210 10.36 -33.71 42.44
C ARG A 210 10.56 -35.15 42.93
N SER A 211 9.51 -35.97 42.98
CA SER A 211 9.59 -37.39 43.34
C SER A 211 10.37 -38.23 42.31
N ARG A 212 10.33 -37.82 41.04
CA ARG A 212 10.85 -38.56 39.86
C ARG A 212 10.14 -39.90 39.63
N SER A 213 8.91 -40.02 40.13
CA SER A 213 8.03 -41.17 39.95
C SER A 213 6.76 -40.77 39.20
N ARG A 214 6.08 -41.74 38.58
CA ARG A 214 4.70 -41.56 38.15
C ARG A 214 3.84 -41.27 39.39
N ALA A 215 3.01 -40.23 39.28
CA ALA A 215 2.04 -39.82 40.30
C ALA A 215 0.66 -40.42 40.01
N ALA A 216 0.23 -40.43 38.74
CA ALA A 216 -1.03 -41.01 38.30
C ALA A 216 -0.97 -41.51 36.85
N LYS A 217 -1.93 -42.38 36.49
CA LYS A 217 -2.19 -42.84 35.12
C LYS A 217 -3.67 -42.61 34.84
N LEU A 218 -3.98 -41.76 33.86
CA LEU A 218 -5.33 -41.42 33.44
C LEU A 218 -5.64 -42.15 32.13
N ILE A 219 -6.70 -42.96 32.13
CA ILE A 219 -7.20 -43.65 30.94
C ILE A 219 -8.34 -42.82 30.35
N LEU A 220 -8.33 -42.60 29.05
CA LEU A 220 -9.39 -41.88 28.34
C LEU A 220 -10.44 -42.87 27.83
N GLU A 221 -11.67 -42.74 28.32
CA GLU A 221 -12.83 -43.49 27.83
C GLU A 221 -13.62 -42.64 26.83
N ASN A 222 -13.85 -43.15 25.63
CA ASN A 222 -14.76 -42.54 24.65
C ASN A 222 -16.08 -43.32 24.63
N SER A 223 -17.19 -42.64 24.92
CA SER A 223 -18.53 -43.25 24.88
C SER A 223 -19.14 -43.33 23.47
N PHE A 224 -18.53 -42.65 22.48
CA PHE A 224 -19.10 -42.49 21.13
C PHE A 224 -18.47 -43.40 20.08
N ASP A 225 -17.21 -43.80 20.27
CA ASP A 225 -16.47 -44.68 19.37
C ASP A 225 -15.53 -45.62 20.16
N ASN A 226 -15.52 -46.90 19.77
CA ASN A 226 -14.68 -47.96 20.33
C ASN A 226 -13.36 -48.14 19.56
N SER A 227 -13.07 -47.30 18.55
CA SER A 227 -11.76 -47.32 17.89
C SER A 227 -10.63 -46.97 18.88
N PRO A 228 -9.45 -47.62 18.78
CA PRO A 228 -8.29 -47.22 19.58
C PRO A 228 -7.79 -45.86 19.08
N PHE A 229 -7.69 -44.90 20.01
CA PHE A 229 -7.24 -43.54 19.72
C PHE A 229 -6.04 -43.16 20.61
N GLN A 230 -5.12 -42.39 20.02
CA GLN A 230 -3.94 -41.89 20.72
C GLN A 230 -4.16 -40.50 21.29
N VAL A 231 -3.42 -40.15 22.35
CA VAL A 231 -3.30 -38.76 22.81
C VAL A 231 -2.35 -38.00 21.88
N THR A 232 -2.79 -36.87 21.34
CA THR A 232 -2.01 -36.05 20.39
C THR A 232 -1.59 -34.69 20.95
N ALA A 233 -2.35 -34.14 21.91
CA ALA A 233 -2.05 -32.86 22.56
C ALA A 233 -2.40 -32.89 24.05
N THR A 234 -1.56 -32.27 24.89
CA THR A 234 -1.79 -32.12 26.35
C THR A 234 -1.47 -30.71 26.81
N SER A 235 -2.35 -30.09 27.61
CA SER A 235 -2.25 -28.67 27.96
C SER A 235 -2.77 -28.38 29.37
N PHE A 236 -1.92 -27.80 30.23
CA PHE A 236 -2.30 -27.35 31.56
C PHE A 236 -2.73 -25.88 31.56
N ARG A 237 -3.71 -25.54 32.40
CA ARG A 237 -4.05 -24.17 32.74
C ARG A 237 -3.07 -23.61 33.79
N SER A 238 -2.81 -22.30 33.80
CA SER A 238 -1.93 -21.62 34.77
C SER A 238 -2.36 -21.82 36.23
N ASP A 239 -3.67 -21.81 36.49
CA ASP A 239 -4.34 -22.21 37.75
C ASP A 239 -3.91 -23.60 38.27
N GLY A 240 -3.32 -24.43 37.40
CA GLY A 240 -2.60 -25.64 37.78
C GLY A 240 -3.49 -26.82 38.17
N LEU A 241 -4.80 -26.62 38.30
CA LEU A 241 -5.81 -27.64 38.57
C LEU A 241 -6.43 -28.25 37.30
N ASN A 242 -6.52 -27.46 36.23
CA ASN A 242 -7.30 -27.81 35.04
C ASN A 242 -6.39 -28.31 33.92
N PHE A 243 -6.79 -29.41 33.30
CA PHE A 243 -6.02 -30.13 32.30
C PHE A 243 -6.88 -30.41 31.07
N ALA A 244 -6.32 -30.21 29.88
CA ALA A 244 -6.96 -30.51 28.62
C ALA A 244 -6.14 -31.52 27.81
N CYS A 245 -6.84 -32.45 27.17
CA CYS A 245 -6.29 -33.55 26.42
C CYS A 245 -6.99 -33.66 25.06
N GLY A 246 -6.23 -33.78 23.97
CA GLY A 246 -6.74 -33.96 22.62
C GLY A 246 -6.39 -35.34 22.06
N THR A 247 -7.31 -35.92 21.29
CA THR A 247 -7.13 -37.23 20.67
C THR A 247 -6.88 -37.13 19.15
N SER A 248 -6.40 -38.23 18.57
CA SER A 248 -6.32 -38.43 17.11
C SER A 248 -7.68 -38.48 16.40
N THR A 249 -8.79 -38.49 17.15
CA THR A 249 -10.16 -38.67 16.65
C THR A 249 -11.01 -37.40 16.72
N GLY A 250 -10.40 -36.24 17.01
CA GLY A 250 -11.09 -34.93 17.04
C GLY A 250 -11.79 -34.61 18.36
N TYR A 251 -11.64 -35.45 19.39
CA TYR A 251 -12.28 -35.25 20.69
C TYR A 251 -11.35 -34.52 21.68
N SER A 252 -11.85 -33.43 22.23
CA SER A 252 -11.25 -32.65 23.30
C SER A 252 -11.83 -33.07 24.64
N TYR A 253 -10.98 -33.50 25.58
CA TYR A 253 -11.36 -33.86 26.93
C TYR A 253 -10.84 -32.82 27.92
N LEU A 254 -11.71 -32.34 28.80
CA LEU A 254 -11.34 -31.46 29.92
C LEU A 254 -11.42 -32.22 31.24
N TYR A 255 -10.44 -32.01 32.12
CA TYR A 255 -10.35 -32.61 33.45
C TYR A 255 -10.01 -31.54 34.50
N ASP A 256 -10.56 -31.69 35.72
CA ASP A 256 -9.89 -31.23 36.94
C ASP A 256 -8.99 -32.38 37.41
N LEU A 257 -7.72 -32.11 37.70
CA LEU A 257 -6.72 -33.10 38.16
C LEU A 257 -7.11 -33.80 39.47
N ARG A 258 -8.10 -33.29 40.20
CA ARG A 258 -8.72 -33.95 41.37
C ARG A 258 -9.63 -35.14 41.00
N THR A 259 -10.06 -35.25 39.74
CA THR A 259 -11.08 -36.21 39.29
C THR A 259 -10.63 -36.98 38.06
N SER A 260 -10.77 -38.31 38.09
CA SER A 260 -10.42 -39.19 36.96
C SER A 260 -11.46 -39.21 35.82
N GLN A 261 -12.61 -38.58 36.00
CA GLN A 261 -13.66 -38.46 34.98
C GLN A 261 -13.56 -37.09 34.28
N PRO A 262 -13.79 -37.02 32.95
CA PRO A 262 -13.77 -35.75 32.24
C PRO A 262 -14.95 -34.86 32.69
N THR A 263 -14.67 -33.57 32.89
CA THR A 263 -15.69 -32.55 33.14
C THR A 263 -16.58 -32.35 31.92
N ILE A 264 -15.97 -32.25 30.73
CA ILE A 264 -16.61 -32.12 29.42
C ILE A 264 -15.79 -32.90 28.40
N VAL A 265 -16.49 -33.58 27.49
CA VAL A 265 -15.95 -34.16 26.26
C VAL A 265 -16.60 -33.43 25.08
N LYS A 266 -15.81 -32.96 24.12
CA LYS A 266 -16.30 -32.20 22.97
C LYS A 266 -15.64 -32.64 21.66
N ASP A 267 -16.45 -32.99 20.69
CA ASP A 267 -16.03 -33.25 19.30
C ASP A 267 -15.85 -31.94 18.51
N GLN A 268 -14.86 -31.91 17.62
CA GLN A 268 -14.66 -30.84 16.63
C GLN A 268 -15.38 -31.10 15.29
N GLY A 269 -15.79 -32.34 15.02
CA GLY A 269 -16.74 -32.71 13.95
C GLY A 269 -16.12 -33.18 12.62
N TYR A 270 -14.80 -33.05 12.45
CA TYR A 270 -14.10 -33.56 11.25
C TYR A 270 -13.36 -34.88 11.45
N GLY A 271 -13.20 -35.35 12.70
CA GLY A 271 -12.49 -36.59 13.01
C GLY A 271 -10.99 -36.59 12.70
N PHE A 272 -10.36 -35.40 12.64
CA PHE A 272 -8.90 -35.25 12.48
C PHE A 272 -8.17 -35.23 13.84
N ASP A 273 -6.85 -35.26 13.79
CA ASP A 273 -5.99 -35.12 14.95
C ASP A 273 -6.05 -33.71 15.56
N ILE A 274 -6.25 -33.64 16.88
CA ILE A 274 -6.09 -32.38 17.62
C ILE A 274 -4.60 -32.09 17.76
N LYS A 275 -4.10 -31.11 17.00
CA LYS A 275 -2.68 -30.74 16.94
C LYS A 275 -2.23 -29.89 18.13
N LYS A 276 -3.10 -29.03 18.65
CA LYS A 276 -2.79 -28.12 19.77
C LYS A 276 -4.04 -27.71 20.53
N ILE A 277 -3.88 -27.49 21.85
CA ILE A 277 -4.91 -26.96 22.75
C ILE A 277 -4.29 -25.84 23.59
N ILE A 278 -4.91 -24.66 23.61
CA ILE A 278 -4.44 -23.48 24.36
C ILE A 278 -5.55 -22.96 25.26
N TRP A 279 -5.23 -22.73 26.53
CA TRP A 279 -6.09 -22.07 27.50
C TRP A 279 -6.05 -20.55 27.30
N LEU A 280 -7.20 -19.91 27.10
CA LEU A 280 -7.28 -18.47 26.82
C LEU A 280 -7.56 -17.72 28.13
N GLU A 281 -6.51 -17.59 28.94
CA GLU A 281 -6.60 -17.04 30.30
C GLU A 281 -6.35 -15.53 30.37
N ASN A 282 -5.50 -15.02 29.48
CA ASN A 282 -5.03 -13.63 29.47
C ASN A 282 -5.74 -12.79 28.41
N THR A 283 -7.01 -13.05 28.08
CA THR A 283 -7.77 -12.30 27.08
C THR A 283 -8.39 -11.06 27.72
N GLY A 284 -7.98 -9.86 27.28
CA GLY A 284 -8.15 -8.58 28.00
C GLY A 284 -9.57 -8.02 28.21
N ALA A 285 -10.62 -8.81 28.07
CA ALA A 285 -11.96 -8.43 28.51
C ALA A 285 -12.08 -8.57 30.04
N GLU A 286 -12.65 -7.56 30.73
CA GLU A 286 -12.80 -7.52 32.21
C GLU A 286 -13.81 -8.55 32.79
N GLY A 287 -14.08 -9.65 32.09
CA GLY A 287 -15.26 -10.48 32.30
C GLY A 287 -15.10 -11.96 31.96
N GLY A 288 -14.04 -12.61 32.46
CA GLY A 288 -14.06 -14.05 32.75
C GLY A 288 -14.48 -14.99 31.61
N SER A 289 -14.02 -14.74 30.38
CA SER A 289 -14.20 -15.69 29.27
C SER A 289 -13.30 -16.90 29.53
N ASP A 290 -13.87 -17.93 30.16
CA ASP A 290 -13.23 -19.20 30.49
C ASP A 290 -13.08 -20.04 29.20
N ASN A 291 -12.42 -19.47 28.19
CA ASN A 291 -12.36 -19.98 26.83
C ASN A 291 -11.17 -20.93 26.65
N ILE A 292 -11.35 -21.93 25.80
CA ILE A 292 -10.29 -22.81 25.33
C ILE A 292 -10.28 -22.86 23.80
N LEU A 293 -9.08 -22.83 23.24
CA LEU A 293 -8.81 -22.99 21.82
C LEU A 293 -8.43 -24.45 21.54
N THR A 294 -9.16 -25.11 20.63
CA THR A 294 -8.84 -26.45 20.15
C THR A 294 -8.59 -26.40 18.65
N CYS A 295 -7.50 -27.02 18.18
CA CYS A 295 -7.08 -26.95 16.79
C CYS A 295 -6.96 -28.35 16.18
N ASP A 296 -7.80 -28.65 15.20
CA ASP A 296 -7.62 -29.77 14.28
C ASP A 296 -6.63 -29.39 13.17
N LYS A 297 -6.29 -30.34 12.30
CA LYS A 297 -5.64 -30.11 11.01
C LYS A 297 -6.34 -29.06 10.10
N ARG A 298 -7.65 -28.79 10.24
CA ARG A 298 -8.39 -27.89 9.32
C ARG A 298 -9.02 -26.66 9.93
N ILE A 299 -9.31 -26.70 11.23
CA ILE A 299 -10.10 -25.68 11.92
C ILE A 299 -9.50 -25.41 13.30
N ALA A 300 -9.64 -24.19 13.77
CA ALA A 300 -9.41 -23.86 15.17
C ALA A 300 -10.69 -23.28 15.78
N LYS A 301 -11.26 -23.97 16.77
CA LYS A 301 -12.50 -23.56 17.45
C LYS A 301 -12.18 -23.01 18.84
N ILE A 302 -12.74 -21.85 19.14
CA ILE A 302 -12.76 -21.27 20.49
C ILE A 302 -14.10 -21.61 21.13
N TRP A 303 -14.08 -22.03 22.40
CA TRP A 303 -15.30 -22.38 23.12
C TRP A 303 -15.19 -22.25 24.63
N ASN A 304 -16.33 -21.95 25.27
CA ASN A 304 -16.42 -21.80 26.72
C ASN A 304 -16.25 -23.16 27.41
N ARG A 305 -15.22 -23.28 28.24
CA ARG A 305 -14.87 -24.45 29.06
C ARG A 305 -16.07 -25.04 29.80
N ASN A 306 -16.88 -24.18 30.43
CA ASN A 306 -17.94 -24.59 31.35
C ASN A 306 -19.26 -24.93 30.63
N ASP A 307 -19.47 -24.36 29.44
CA ASP A 307 -20.73 -24.43 28.67
C ASP A 307 -20.64 -25.40 27.49
N GLY A 308 -19.44 -25.75 27.03
CA GLY A 308 -19.18 -26.50 25.78
C GLY A 308 -19.50 -25.74 24.49
N LYS A 309 -20.33 -24.68 24.54
CA LYS A 309 -20.76 -23.87 23.39
C LYS A 309 -19.57 -23.28 22.62
N ALA A 310 -19.63 -23.37 21.29
CA ALA A 310 -18.70 -22.67 20.41
C ALA A 310 -18.88 -21.16 20.53
N TYR A 311 -17.76 -20.44 20.58
CA TYR A 311 -17.68 -18.98 20.63
C TYR A 311 -17.22 -18.42 19.28
N ALA A 312 -16.23 -19.04 18.64
CA ALA A 312 -15.76 -18.69 17.29
C ALA A 312 -15.17 -19.91 16.57
N SER A 313 -15.15 -19.87 15.24
CA SER A 313 -14.48 -20.86 14.36
C SER A 313 -13.54 -20.12 13.41
N MET A 314 -12.27 -20.53 13.36
CA MET A 314 -11.27 -20.08 12.41
C MET A 314 -11.06 -21.17 11.35
N GLU A 315 -11.44 -20.88 10.11
CA GLU A 315 -11.52 -21.86 9.02
C GLU A 315 -10.65 -21.40 7.83
N PRO A 316 -9.32 -21.65 7.87
CA PRO A 316 -8.43 -21.36 6.74
C PRO A 316 -8.72 -22.22 5.51
N SER A 317 -8.35 -21.72 4.33
CA SER A 317 -8.43 -22.47 3.07
C SER A 317 -7.28 -23.48 2.87
N VAL A 318 -6.41 -23.63 3.86
CA VAL A 318 -5.20 -24.46 3.86
C VAL A 318 -5.08 -25.14 5.22
N ASP A 319 -4.62 -26.39 5.24
CA ASP A 319 -4.46 -27.17 6.48
C ASP A 319 -3.48 -26.47 7.47
N ILE A 320 -3.82 -26.49 8.76
CA ILE A 320 -3.06 -25.92 9.89
C ILE A 320 -2.07 -26.97 10.43
N ASN A 321 -0.86 -26.54 10.79
CA ASN A 321 0.14 -27.33 11.50
C ASN A 321 0.34 -26.90 12.95
N ASP A 322 0.25 -25.61 13.24
CA ASP A 322 0.26 -25.09 14.61
C ASP A 322 -0.54 -23.80 14.70
N ILE A 323 -1.10 -23.51 15.88
CA ILE A 323 -1.71 -22.22 16.20
C ILE A 323 -1.09 -21.69 17.49
N GLU A 324 -0.89 -20.39 17.59
CA GLU A 324 -0.36 -19.72 18.78
C GLU A 324 -1.20 -18.48 19.09
N HIS A 325 -1.50 -18.27 20.37
CA HIS A 325 -2.21 -17.09 20.89
C HIS A 325 -1.20 -16.05 21.40
N ILE A 326 -1.45 -14.76 21.20
CA ILE A 326 -0.66 -13.69 21.83
C ILE A 326 -1.29 -13.31 23.17
N PRO A 327 -0.62 -13.54 24.33
CA PRO A 327 -1.14 -13.17 25.64
C PRO A 327 -1.56 -11.69 25.70
N GLY A 328 -2.68 -11.40 26.38
CA GLY A 328 -3.27 -10.06 26.48
C GLY A 328 -4.41 -9.81 25.47
N THR A 329 -4.40 -10.46 24.31
CA THR A 329 -5.04 -9.91 23.10
C THR A 329 -6.02 -10.86 22.40
N GLY A 330 -6.76 -10.36 21.41
CA GLY A 330 -7.58 -11.16 20.49
C GLY A 330 -6.84 -11.78 19.29
N MET A 331 -5.49 -11.75 19.27
CA MET A 331 -4.67 -12.14 18.12
C MET A 331 -4.20 -13.61 18.16
N PHE A 332 -4.25 -14.25 16.99
CA PHE A 332 -3.75 -15.62 16.75
C PHE A 332 -2.85 -15.68 15.52
N PHE A 333 -1.73 -16.42 15.64
CA PHE A 333 -0.89 -16.82 14.50
C PHE A 333 -1.14 -18.28 14.17
N THR A 334 -1.17 -18.63 12.88
CA THR A 334 -1.20 -20.03 12.41
C THR A 334 -0.03 -20.35 11.50
N ALA A 335 0.67 -21.44 11.81
CA ALA A 335 1.53 -22.15 10.88
C ALA A 335 0.66 -23.11 10.04
N ASN A 336 0.86 -23.11 8.72
CA ASN A 336 0.02 -23.79 7.75
C ASN A 336 0.85 -24.41 6.60
N GLU A 337 0.20 -25.25 5.79
CA GLU A 337 0.74 -25.83 4.54
C GLU A 337 0.78 -24.82 3.37
N GLY A 338 1.03 -23.55 3.67
CA GLY A 338 0.99 -22.45 2.70
C GLY A 338 2.20 -21.53 2.80
N ILE A 339 2.41 -20.79 1.70
CA ILE A 339 3.45 -19.75 1.62
C ILE A 339 3.21 -18.67 2.69
N ALA A 340 2.00 -18.11 2.74
CA ALA A 340 1.64 -17.08 3.70
C ALA A 340 1.03 -17.68 4.98
N MET A 341 1.66 -17.41 6.12
CA MET A 341 1.11 -17.76 7.44
C MET A 341 -0.13 -16.89 7.72
N ASN A 342 -1.23 -17.48 8.21
CA ASN A 342 -2.44 -16.71 8.48
C ASN A 342 -2.40 -16.09 9.88
N THR A 343 -2.80 -14.82 9.98
CA THR A 343 -3.14 -14.15 11.24
C THR A 343 -4.65 -13.96 11.32
N TYR A 344 -5.21 -14.29 12.50
CA TYR A 344 -6.60 -14.07 12.82
C TYR A 344 -6.71 -13.09 13.98
N TYR A 345 -7.68 -12.18 13.88
CA TYR A 345 -8.03 -11.23 14.93
C TYR A 345 -9.50 -11.33 15.30
N ILE A 346 -9.81 -11.32 16.60
CA ILE A 346 -11.16 -11.41 17.15
C ILE A 346 -11.33 -10.30 18.21
N PRO A 347 -11.83 -9.10 17.83
CA PRO A 347 -11.99 -7.97 18.77
C PRO A 347 -12.81 -8.32 20.01
N ASN A 348 -13.88 -9.09 19.85
CA ASN A 348 -14.78 -9.51 20.93
C ASN A 348 -14.10 -10.37 22.01
N LEU A 349 -12.93 -10.96 21.72
CA LEU A 349 -12.15 -11.74 22.67
C LEU A 349 -11.20 -10.85 23.48
N GLY A 350 -10.67 -9.79 22.87
CA GLY A 350 -9.75 -8.84 23.50
C GLY A 350 -9.08 -7.93 22.47
N PRO A 351 -8.53 -6.78 22.90
CA PRO A 351 -7.99 -5.75 22.02
C PRO A 351 -6.75 -6.22 21.24
N ALA A 352 -6.32 -5.42 20.25
CA ALA A 352 -5.07 -5.67 19.54
C ALA A 352 -3.84 -5.39 20.44
N PRO A 353 -2.69 -6.04 20.18
CA PRO A 353 -1.45 -5.70 20.86
C PRO A 353 -1.05 -4.24 20.61
N GLN A 354 -0.32 -3.64 21.55
CA GLN A 354 0.09 -2.22 21.50
C GLN A 354 0.78 -1.82 20.17
N TRP A 355 1.55 -2.74 19.57
CA TRP A 355 2.25 -2.54 18.30
C TRP A 355 1.34 -2.57 17.06
N CYS A 356 0.08 -2.99 17.18
CA CYS A 356 -0.93 -2.96 16.12
C CYS A 356 -2.32 -2.50 16.58
N SER A 357 -2.37 -1.53 17.50
CA SER A 357 -3.60 -0.81 17.90
C SER A 357 -4.40 -0.21 16.73
N PHE A 358 -3.77 0.02 15.57
CA PHE A 358 -4.45 0.41 14.35
C PHE A 358 -5.44 -0.65 13.82
N LEU A 359 -5.28 -1.94 14.14
CA LEU A 359 -6.26 -2.98 13.78
C LEU A 359 -7.63 -2.72 14.43
N ASP A 360 -7.65 -2.28 15.69
CA ASP A 360 -8.90 -1.95 16.40
C ASP A 360 -9.65 -0.84 15.66
N SER A 361 -8.94 0.23 15.30
CA SER A 361 -9.52 1.32 14.50
C SER A 361 -9.99 0.87 13.11
N ILE A 362 -9.29 -0.05 12.42
CA ILE A 362 -9.77 -0.60 11.12
C ILE A 362 -11.03 -1.46 11.32
N THR A 363 -11.10 -2.26 12.39
CA THR A 363 -12.23 -3.16 12.65
C THR A 363 -13.45 -2.39 13.12
N GLU A 364 -13.29 -1.40 14.00
CA GLU A 364 -14.33 -0.44 14.39
C GLU A 364 -14.85 0.35 13.18
N GLU A 365 -13.95 0.87 12.33
CA GLU A 365 -14.34 1.49 11.05
C GLU A 365 -15.08 0.53 10.09
N LEU A 366 -14.92 -0.78 10.23
CA LEU A 366 -15.57 -1.77 9.37
C LEU A 366 -16.92 -2.24 9.94
N GLU A 367 -17.07 -2.28 11.26
CA GLU A 367 -18.34 -2.54 11.96
C GLU A 367 -19.26 -1.31 11.96
N GLU A 368 -18.74 -0.08 11.95
CA GLU A 368 -19.53 1.15 11.80
C GLU A 368 -20.13 1.33 10.38
N LYS A 369 -19.73 0.51 9.39
CA LYS A 369 -20.12 0.67 7.97
C LYS A 369 -21.17 -0.34 7.43
N PRO A 370 -22.38 -0.46 8.01
CA PRO A 370 -23.53 -1.09 7.36
C PRO A 370 -24.54 -0.08 6.74
N SER A 371 -24.19 1.21 6.64
CA SER A 371 -25.03 2.22 5.95
C SER A 371 -24.31 2.89 4.78
N ASP A 372 -24.10 2.14 3.69
CA ASP A 372 -23.73 2.74 2.40
C ASP A 372 -24.86 3.70 1.95
N SER A 373 -24.59 4.99 2.03
CA SER A 373 -25.61 6.02 1.81
C SER A 373 -25.98 6.04 0.33
N VAL A 374 -27.13 5.44 -0.01
CA VAL A 374 -27.62 5.15 -1.37
C VAL A 374 -27.67 6.37 -2.31
N TYR A 375 -27.56 7.58 -1.77
CA TYR A 375 -27.58 8.86 -2.50
C TYR A 375 -26.19 9.52 -2.66
N SER A 376 -25.11 8.95 -2.12
CA SER A 376 -23.73 9.48 -2.20
C SER A 376 -23.27 9.77 -3.64
N ASN A 377 -23.61 8.86 -4.57
CA ASN A 377 -23.28 8.97 -5.99
C ASN A 377 -24.34 9.70 -6.82
N TYR A 378 -25.36 10.29 -6.19
CA TYR A 378 -26.50 10.94 -6.87
C TYR A 378 -26.50 12.46 -6.70
N ARG A 379 -26.42 13.19 -7.81
CA ARG A 379 -26.55 14.65 -7.84
C ARG A 379 -28.01 15.06 -8.03
N PHE A 380 -28.50 15.98 -7.21
CA PHE A 380 -29.82 16.60 -7.37
C PHE A 380 -29.79 17.65 -8.50
N ILE A 381 -30.79 17.64 -9.37
CA ILE A 381 -30.98 18.58 -10.48
C ILE A 381 -32.37 19.21 -10.38
N THR A 382 -32.47 20.54 -10.56
CA THR A 382 -33.77 21.21 -10.66
C THR A 382 -34.48 20.88 -11.98
N ARG A 383 -35.81 21.04 -12.03
CA ARG A 383 -36.59 20.82 -13.26
C ARG A 383 -36.20 21.74 -14.41
N ASP A 384 -35.56 22.88 -14.15
CA ASP A 384 -35.08 23.79 -15.19
C ASP A 384 -33.67 23.44 -15.67
N ASP A 385 -32.79 22.95 -14.80
CA ASP A 385 -31.48 22.44 -15.23
C ASP A 385 -31.61 21.17 -16.07
N VAL A 386 -32.59 20.31 -15.79
CA VAL A 386 -32.99 19.18 -16.66
C VAL A 386 -33.40 19.67 -18.07
N LYS A 387 -33.98 20.87 -18.22
CA LYS A 387 -34.26 21.48 -19.54
C LYS A 387 -32.98 22.00 -20.19
N LYS A 388 -32.15 22.76 -19.46
CA LYS A 388 -30.86 23.32 -19.96
C LYS A 388 -29.94 22.21 -20.49
N LEU A 389 -29.91 21.05 -19.82
CA LEU A 389 -29.11 19.89 -20.19
C LEU A 389 -29.76 18.98 -21.25
N GLY A 390 -30.94 19.33 -21.79
CA GLY A 390 -31.67 18.52 -22.79
C GLY A 390 -32.29 17.21 -22.27
N LEU A 391 -32.18 16.94 -20.96
CA LEU A 391 -32.60 15.69 -20.31
C LEU A 391 -34.11 15.55 -20.09
N ALA A 392 -34.92 16.50 -20.58
CA ALA A 392 -36.38 16.47 -20.46
C ALA A 392 -37.01 15.17 -21.00
N HIS A 393 -36.37 14.51 -21.97
CA HIS A 393 -36.80 13.23 -22.55
C HIS A 393 -36.56 12.00 -21.65
N LEU A 394 -35.75 12.12 -20.58
CA LEU A 394 -35.49 11.05 -19.61
C LEU A 394 -36.36 11.15 -18.34
N VAL A 395 -37.21 12.17 -18.23
CA VAL A 395 -38.12 12.36 -17.11
C VAL A 395 -39.12 11.20 -17.05
N GLY A 396 -39.12 10.45 -15.94
CA GLY A 396 -39.92 9.24 -15.77
C GLY A 396 -39.18 7.93 -16.12
N SER A 397 -37.97 8.00 -16.68
CA SER A 397 -37.08 6.84 -16.81
C SER A 397 -36.40 6.50 -15.47
N LYS A 398 -35.88 5.28 -15.32
CA LYS A 398 -35.09 4.86 -14.16
C LYS A 398 -33.77 5.65 -13.97
N VAL A 399 -33.37 6.46 -14.96
CA VAL A 399 -32.14 7.28 -14.95
C VAL A 399 -32.31 8.59 -14.17
N LEU A 400 -33.52 9.16 -14.14
CA LEU A 400 -33.84 10.38 -13.41
C LEU A 400 -34.87 10.07 -12.30
N ARG A 401 -34.38 9.80 -11.09
CA ARG A 401 -35.24 9.50 -9.94
C ARG A 401 -35.85 10.80 -9.41
N ALA A 402 -37.14 11.01 -9.67
CA ALA A 402 -37.87 12.17 -9.16
C ALA A 402 -37.85 12.24 -7.63
N TYR A 403 -37.61 13.42 -7.08
CA TYR A 403 -37.61 13.68 -5.64
C TYR A 403 -38.00 15.13 -5.35
N MET A 404 -39.04 15.33 -4.52
CA MET A 404 -39.62 16.62 -4.14
C MET A 404 -39.93 17.55 -5.35
N HIS A 405 -38.96 18.39 -5.75
CA HIS A 405 -39.12 19.38 -6.82
C HIS A 405 -38.07 19.26 -7.95
N GLY A 406 -37.30 18.17 -7.94
CA GLY A 406 -36.24 17.90 -8.91
C GLY A 406 -36.03 16.41 -9.16
N TYR A 407 -34.84 16.07 -9.65
CA TYR A 407 -34.47 14.71 -10.03
C TYR A 407 -33.05 14.40 -9.57
N PHE A 408 -32.84 13.21 -9.01
CA PHE A 408 -31.51 12.65 -8.80
C PHE A 408 -31.01 11.94 -10.07
N ILE A 409 -29.77 12.20 -10.47
CA ILE A 409 -29.02 11.46 -11.50
C ILE A 409 -27.70 10.93 -10.91
N ASN A 410 -27.13 9.86 -11.45
CA ASN A 410 -25.76 9.47 -11.12
C ASN A 410 -24.78 10.58 -11.53
N ASN A 411 -23.83 10.93 -10.65
CA ASN A 411 -22.90 12.05 -10.90
C ASN A 411 -22.09 11.88 -12.20
N GLU A 412 -21.61 10.66 -12.50
CA GLU A 412 -20.97 10.34 -13.79
C GLU A 412 -21.82 10.69 -15.03
N LEU A 413 -23.15 10.52 -14.95
CA LEU A 413 -24.05 10.81 -16.05
C LEU A 413 -24.33 12.31 -16.13
N TYR A 414 -24.36 13.01 -14.99
CA TYR A 414 -24.40 14.47 -14.95
C TYR A 414 -23.21 15.07 -15.70
N ASP A 415 -21.99 14.65 -15.36
CA ASP A 415 -20.76 15.23 -15.92
C ASP A 415 -20.64 14.97 -17.42
N LYS A 416 -20.96 13.74 -17.88
CA LYS A 416 -20.99 13.38 -19.31
C LYS A 416 -21.99 14.24 -20.08
N VAL A 417 -23.17 14.51 -19.52
CA VAL A 417 -24.18 15.37 -20.15
C VAL A 417 -23.78 16.85 -20.09
N ALA A 418 -23.23 17.32 -18.97
CA ALA A 418 -22.81 18.71 -18.79
C ALA A 418 -21.70 19.12 -19.79
N LEU A 419 -20.78 18.21 -20.08
CA LEU A 419 -19.75 18.36 -21.12
C LEU A 419 -20.33 18.41 -22.54
N ILE A 420 -21.33 17.57 -22.84
CA ILE A 420 -22.04 17.56 -24.14
C ILE A 420 -22.88 18.84 -24.31
N ALA A 421 -23.57 19.29 -23.24
CA ALA A 421 -24.42 20.47 -23.26
C ALA A 421 -23.65 21.79 -23.30
N ASN A 422 -22.42 21.85 -22.75
CA ASN A 422 -21.58 23.05 -22.71
C ASN A 422 -20.19 22.85 -23.36
N PRO A 423 -20.08 22.65 -24.69
CA PRO A 423 -18.79 22.44 -25.37
C PRO A 423 -17.77 23.60 -25.24
N ASN A 424 -18.23 24.80 -24.85
CA ASN A 424 -17.39 25.99 -24.66
C ASN A 424 -16.90 26.18 -23.21
N SER A 425 -17.42 25.43 -22.23
CA SER A 425 -17.09 25.54 -20.80
C SER A 425 -15.60 25.78 -20.51
N TYR A 426 -14.73 24.90 -20.98
CA TYR A 426 -13.26 24.97 -20.82
C TYR A 426 -12.62 26.23 -21.48
N ARG A 427 -13.24 26.80 -22.51
CA ARG A 427 -12.80 28.08 -23.10
C ARG A 427 -13.26 29.27 -22.25
N ASP A 428 -14.50 29.23 -21.79
CA ASP A 428 -15.13 30.32 -21.04
C ASP A 428 -14.54 30.44 -19.62
N GLU A 429 -14.13 29.33 -19.01
CA GLU A 429 -13.36 29.31 -17.76
C GLU A 429 -11.97 29.90 -17.95
N ARG A 430 -11.26 29.43 -18.99
CA ARG A 430 -9.92 29.93 -19.34
C ARG A 430 -9.94 31.43 -19.68
N GLU A 431 -10.99 31.94 -20.32
CA GLU A 431 -11.13 33.37 -20.56
C GLU A 431 -11.44 34.16 -19.28
N ARG A 432 -12.33 33.66 -18.42
CA ARG A 432 -12.58 34.26 -17.09
C ARG A 432 -11.30 34.33 -16.25
N GLU A 433 -10.48 33.29 -16.24
CA GLU A 433 -9.22 33.27 -15.50
C GLU A 433 -8.16 34.22 -16.10
N ILE A 434 -8.09 34.32 -17.44
CA ILE A 434 -7.26 35.31 -18.13
C ILE A 434 -7.72 36.73 -17.79
N ARG A 435 -9.04 37.03 -17.82
CA ARG A 435 -9.58 38.33 -17.42
C ARG A 435 -9.23 38.66 -15.96
N ARG A 436 -9.42 37.71 -15.03
CA ARG A 436 -9.09 37.86 -13.59
C ARG A 436 -7.59 38.12 -13.35
N ARG A 437 -6.71 37.56 -14.18
CA ARG A 437 -5.26 37.85 -14.15
C ARG A 437 -4.95 39.23 -14.71
N ILE A 438 -5.57 39.62 -15.83
CA ILE A 438 -5.45 40.97 -16.42
C ILE A 438 -5.97 42.06 -15.46
N GLU A 439 -7.00 41.79 -14.68
CA GLU A 439 -7.55 42.71 -13.67
C GLU A 439 -6.49 43.01 -12.59
N LYS A 440 -5.88 41.97 -12.00
CA LYS A 440 -4.78 42.08 -11.03
C LYS A 440 -3.52 42.75 -11.61
N GLU A 441 -3.24 42.53 -12.89
CA GLU A 441 -2.18 43.23 -13.64
C GLU A 441 -2.51 44.70 -13.96
N ARG A 442 -3.77 45.13 -13.81
CA ARG A 442 -4.18 46.55 -13.92
C ARG A 442 -4.17 47.25 -12.57
N GLU A 443 -4.65 46.60 -11.52
CA GLU A 443 -4.61 47.11 -10.14
C GLU A 443 -3.19 47.50 -9.70
N SER A 444 -2.19 46.70 -10.08
CA SER A 444 -0.77 46.93 -9.76
C SER A 444 -0.08 48.00 -10.62
N ARG A 445 -0.67 48.45 -11.74
CA ARG A 445 0.06 49.17 -12.81
C ARG A 445 -0.36 50.63 -13.04
N ILE A 446 -1.28 51.19 -12.24
CA ILE A 446 -1.76 52.59 -12.41
C ILE A 446 -1.51 53.44 -11.16
N ARG A 447 -0.23 53.79 -10.90
CA ARG A 447 0.13 54.85 -9.91
C ARG A 447 1.29 55.79 -10.29
N THR A 448 1.74 55.82 -11.55
CA THR A 448 2.83 56.73 -11.99
C THR A 448 2.63 57.31 -13.40
N SER A 449 1.81 58.36 -13.55
CA SER A 449 2.07 59.51 -14.44
C SER A 449 0.92 60.54 -14.49
N GLY A 450 1.28 61.83 -14.57
CA GLY A 450 0.56 62.88 -15.30
C GLY A 450 -0.77 63.43 -14.75
N ALA A 451 -1.54 62.71 -13.93
CA ALA A 451 -2.81 63.22 -13.42
C ALA A 451 -2.61 64.33 -12.36
N VAL A 452 -3.39 65.42 -12.46
CA VAL A 452 -3.33 66.57 -11.55
C VAL A 452 -3.60 66.13 -10.12
N LYS A 453 -2.70 66.43 -9.19
CA LYS A 453 -2.91 66.17 -7.75
C LYS A 453 -4.01 67.10 -7.23
N LYS A 454 -5.21 66.56 -6.98
CA LYS A 454 -6.14 67.21 -6.03
C LYS A 454 -5.43 67.29 -4.65
N PRO A 455 -5.45 68.42 -3.95
CA PRO A 455 -4.93 68.49 -2.58
C PRO A 455 -5.73 67.56 -1.66
N LYS A 456 -5.07 66.97 -0.65
CA LYS A 456 -5.72 66.03 0.28
C LYS A 456 -6.54 66.78 1.32
N VAL A 457 -7.78 67.10 0.96
CA VAL A 457 -8.83 67.54 1.89
C VAL A 457 -9.00 66.51 3.03
N LYS A 458 -8.89 66.95 4.29
CA LYS A 458 -9.06 66.10 5.47
C LYS A 458 -10.55 65.86 5.73
N PHE A 459 -11.28 66.96 5.95
CA PHE A 459 -12.69 67.00 6.34
C PHE A 459 -13.55 67.59 5.20
N ASN A 460 -14.86 67.32 5.16
CA ASN A 460 -15.78 67.84 4.13
C ASN A 460 -15.45 67.48 2.65
N LYS A 461 -14.91 66.28 2.39
CA LYS A 461 -14.62 65.77 1.03
C LYS A 461 -15.82 65.90 0.08
N ASP A 462 -17.00 65.58 0.58
CA ASP A 462 -18.30 65.72 -0.09
C ASP A 462 -18.60 67.13 -0.60
N LEU A 463 -18.13 68.19 0.07
CA LEU A 463 -18.27 69.56 -0.39
C LEU A 463 -17.25 69.88 -1.49
N ALA A 464 -16.01 69.42 -1.36
CA ALA A 464 -14.98 69.58 -2.38
C ALA A 464 -15.36 68.89 -3.71
N ASP A 465 -15.92 67.68 -3.65
CA ASP A 465 -16.39 66.99 -4.85
C ASP A 465 -17.63 67.68 -5.46
N LYS A 466 -18.62 68.10 -4.65
CA LYS A 466 -19.76 68.91 -5.14
C LYS A 466 -19.31 70.26 -5.73
N LEU A 467 -18.25 70.87 -5.22
CA LEU A 467 -17.65 72.08 -5.77
C LEU A 467 -17.01 71.81 -7.14
N SER A 468 -16.22 70.74 -7.26
CA SER A 468 -15.61 70.32 -8.53
C SER A 468 -16.65 69.97 -9.60
N GLN A 469 -17.78 69.34 -9.23
CA GLN A 469 -18.88 69.04 -10.15
C GLN A 469 -19.62 70.29 -10.63
N LYS A 470 -19.75 71.32 -9.80
CA LYS A 470 -20.50 72.56 -10.12
C LYS A 470 -19.67 73.68 -10.76
N ARG A 471 -18.35 73.74 -10.49
CA ARG A 471 -17.44 74.80 -10.98
C ARG A 471 -16.18 74.30 -11.69
N GLY A 472 -15.97 72.98 -11.75
CA GLY A 472 -14.82 72.34 -12.37
C GLY A 472 -13.59 72.30 -11.47
N ASP A 473 -12.71 71.32 -11.72
CA ASP A 473 -11.53 71.04 -10.89
C ASP A 473 -10.53 72.21 -10.78
N LYS A 474 -10.56 73.19 -11.69
CA LYS A 474 -9.68 74.37 -11.64
C LYS A 474 -10.10 75.38 -10.57
N GLU A 475 -11.35 75.83 -10.60
CA GLU A 475 -11.88 76.74 -9.56
C GLU A 475 -11.98 76.03 -8.21
N ALA A 476 -12.29 74.73 -8.19
CA ALA A 476 -12.24 73.94 -6.96
C ALA A 476 -10.81 73.84 -6.41
N GLY A 477 -9.80 73.65 -7.26
CA GLY A 477 -8.39 73.65 -6.86
C GLY A 477 -7.94 74.99 -6.26
N ASP A 478 -8.36 76.11 -6.87
CA ASP A 478 -8.03 77.47 -6.41
C ASP A 478 -8.65 77.79 -5.04
N VAL A 479 -9.94 77.48 -4.85
CA VAL A 479 -10.65 77.61 -3.56
C VAL A 479 -10.07 76.69 -2.47
N LEU A 480 -9.56 75.52 -2.84
CA LEU A 480 -8.85 74.61 -1.93
C LEU A 480 -7.43 75.09 -1.56
N THR A 481 -6.96 76.20 -2.15
CA THR A 481 -5.68 76.85 -1.83
C THR A 481 -5.81 78.30 -1.34
N ASP A 482 -7.02 78.86 -1.32
CA ASP A 482 -7.31 80.19 -0.75
C ASP A 482 -7.29 80.10 0.78
N ASP A 483 -6.33 80.78 1.43
CA ASP A 483 -6.17 80.76 2.89
C ASP A 483 -7.44 81.22 3.66
N ARG A 484 -8.40 81.90 3.01
CA ARG A 484 -9.69 82.29 3.60
C ARG A 484 -10.73 81.17 3.69
N PHE A 485 -10.53 80.07 2.95
CA PHE A 485 -11.45 78.92 2.91
C PHE A 485 -10.78 77.61 3.33
N LYS A 486 -9.45 77.56 3.34
CA LYS A 486 -8.62 76.45 3.79
C LYS A 486 -8.97 75.94 5.20
N GLU A 487 -9.24 76.85 6.13
CA GLU A 487 -9.69 76.57 7.51
C GLU A 487 -10.89 75.60 7.52
N MET A 488 -11.87 75.81 6.63
CA MET A 488 -13.08 74.99 6.44
C MET A 488 -12.84 73.55 5.93
N PHE A 489 -11.60 73.23 5.52
CA PHE A 489 -11.19 71.92 5.01
C PHE A 489 -10.06 71.26 5.83
N GLU A 490 -9.45 72.00 6.77
CA GLU A 490 -8.36 71.53 7.63
C GLU A 490 -8.75 71.35 9.10
N ASP A 491 -9.76 72.08 9.61
CA ASP A 491 -10.26 72.01 11.00
C ASP A 491 -11.48 71.09 11.18
N GLU A 492 -11.61 70.53 12.39
CA GLU A 492 -12.65 69.57 12.77
C GLU A 492 -14.00 70.24 13.10
N ASP A 493 -13.99 71.44 13.70
CA ASP A 493 -15.21 72.20 14.09
C ASP A 493 -16.11 72.59 12.90
N PHE A 494 -15.57 72.57 11.67
CA PHE A 494 -16.34 72.81 10.44
C PHE A 494 -16.83 71.53 9.76
N GLN A 495 -16.62 70.34 10.33
CA GLN A 495 -17.09 69.08 9.75
C GLN A 495 -18.63 69.04 9.71
N VAL A 496 -19.19 68.85 8.51
CA VAL A 496 -20.64 68.67 8.33
C VAL A 496 -21.03 67.25 8.71
N ASP A 497 -21.51 67.06 9.93
CA ASP A 497 -22.02 65.77 10.39
C ASP A 497 -23.44 65.51 9.86
N GLU A 498 -23.56 64.61 8.89
CA GLU A 498 -24.86 64.25 8.30
C GLU A 498 -25.79 63.51 9.28
N GLN A 499 -25.32 63.13 10.48
CA GLN A 499 -26.15 62.53 11.50
C GLN A 499 -26.87 63.53 12.41
N ASP A 500 -26.49 64.81 12.41
CA ASP A 500 -27.08 65.79 13.31
C ASP A 500 -28.54 66.14 12.95
N TYR A 501 -29.31 66.55 13.96
CA TYR A 501 -30.75 66.75 13.89
C TYR A 501 -31.14 67.90 12.96
N ASP A 502 -30.45 69.03 13.06
CA ASP A 502 -30.73 70.23 12.27
C ASP A 502 -30.37 70.04 10.79
N TYR A 503 -29.27 69.32 10.50
CA TYR A 503 -28.91 68.94 9.13
C TYR A 503 -29.98 68.06 8.48
N LYS A 504 -30.55 67.12 9.24
CA LYS A 504 -31.65 66.23 8.80
C LYS A 504 -32.97 66.98 8.59
N GLN A 505 -33.27 68.01 9.39
CA GLN A 505 -34.43 68.87 9.13
C GLN A 505 -34.26 69.71 7.86
N LEU A 506 -33.06 70.22 7.58
CA LEU A 506 -32.76 71.05 6.40
C LEU A 506 -32.68 70.23 5.09
N ASN A 507 -32.26 68.97 5.15
CA ASN A 507 -32.08 68.09 3.98
C ASN A 507 -32.97 66.81 4.00
N PRO A 508 -34.31 66.92 4.12
CA PRO A 508 -35.19 65.77 4.37
C PRO A 508 -35.31 64.75 3.23
N VAL A 509 -34.65 64.97 2.09
CA VAL A 509 -34.80 64.17 0.86
C VAL A 509 -33.66 63.15 0.64
N LYS A 510 -32.53 63.27 1.34
CA LYS A 510 -31.35 62.40 1.11
C LYS A 510 -31.54 60.96 1.60
N SER A 511 -32.25 60.77 2.71
CA SER A 511 -32.34 59.51 3.46
C SER A 511 -32.97 58.31 2.72
N ALA A 512 -33.61 58.55 1.56
CA ALA A 512 -34.36 57.53 0.82
C ALA A 512 -33.66 56.99 -0.44
N LYS A 513 -32.46 57.49 -0.81
CA LYS A 513 -31.82 57.17 -2.10
C LYS A 513 -30.36 56.69 -2.06
N GLU A 514 -29.56 57.07 -1.07
CA GLU A 514 -28.09 56.91 -1.12
C GLU A 514 -27.50 56.21 0.13
N THR A 515 -28.29 55.41 0.84
CA THR A 515 -27.82 54.54 1.94
C THR A 515 -27.77 53.07 1.51
N ASP A 516 -26.61 52.42 1.62
CA ASP A 516 -26.39 51.04 1.16
C ASP A 516 -27.32 50.01 1.82
N GLU A 517 -27.70 50.23 3.08
CA GLU A 517 -28.69 49.41 3.79
C GLU A 517 -30.06 49.37 3.07
N GLY A 518 -30.42 50.44 2.36
CA GLY A 518 -31.63 50.56 1.55
C GLY A 518 -31.55 49.91 0.17
N ALA A 519 -30.35 49.51 -0.26
CA ALA A 519 -30.10 48.70 -1.44
C ALA A 519 -30.06 47.20 -1.09
N ALA A 520 -29.35 46.82 -0.03
CA ALA A 520 -29.27 45.44 0.46
C ALA A 520 -30.66 44.82 0.69
N LYS A 521 -31.58 45.57 1.31
CA LYS A 521 -32.96 45.11 1.61
C LYS A 521 -33.89 44.98 0.39
N ARG A 522 -33.41 45.18 -0.85
CA ARG A 522 -34.23 45.10 -2.08
C ARG A 522 -33.77 44.07 -3.12
N ILE A 523 -32.72 43.29 -2.85
CA ILE A 523 -32.28 42.19 -3.74
C ILE A 523 -32.54 40.84 -3.07
N ARG A 524 -33.61 40.17 -3.50
CA ARG A 524 -34.04 38.79 -3.15
C ARG A 524 -34.21 38.47 -1.65
N ALA A 525 -35.40 38.02 -1.29
CA ALA A 525 -35.56 37.11 -0.16
C ALA A 525 -34.90 35.76 -0.50
N LEU A 526 -33.74 35.49 0.10
CA LEU A 526 -33.14 34.16 0.13
C LEU A 526 -33.85 33.29 1.18
N THR A 527 -33.88 31.98 0.98
CA THR A 527 -34.43 31.04 1.96
C THR A 527 -33.33 30.49 2.86
N ALA A 528 -33.60 30.40 4.17
CA ALA A 528 -32.65 30.14 5.26
C ALA A 528 -31.86 28.81 5.25
N ALA A 529 -31.85 28.08 4.13
CA ALA A 529 -30.92 26.97 3.89
C ALA A 529 -29.58 27.47 3.33
N GLU A 530 -29.61 28.40 2.36
CA GLU A 530 -28.40 28.93 1.67
C GLU A 530 -27.45 29.66 2.64
N GLU A 531 -28.02 30.39 3.60
CA GLU A 531 -27.29 31.12 4.66
C GLU A 531 -26.44 30.18 5.54
N SER A 532 -26.87 28.92 5.73
CA SER A 532 -26.20 27.97 6.64
C SER A 532 -24.97 27.29 6.04
N ASP A 533 -24.94 27.04 4.72
CA ASP A 533 -23.78 26.44 4.05
C ASP A 533 -22.63 27.46 3.89
N GLU A 534 -22.96 28.73 3.66
CA GLU A 534 -21.96 29.79 3.49
C GLU A 534 -21.27 30.16 4.82
N GLU A 535 -22.01 30.17 5.95
CA GLU A 535 -21.41 30.28 7.30
C GLU A 535 -20.50 29.07 7.63
N ARG A 536 -20.88 27.87 7.16
CA ARG A 536 -20.14 26.63 7.40
C ARG A 536 -18.80 26.58 6.67
N ILE A 537 -18.70 27.23 5.51
CA ILE A 537 -17.44 27.43 4.78
C ILE A 537 -16.58 28.48 5.51
N ALA A 538 -17.15 29.62 5.87
CA ALA A 538 -16.44 30.71 6.56
C ALA A 538 -15.80 30.27 7.88
N ARG A 539 -16.46 29.41 8.66
CA ARG A 539 -15.91 28.85 9.91
C ARG A 539 -14.68 27.95 9.73
N ARG A 540 -14.36 27.49 8.51
CA ARG A 540 -13.22 26.59 8.25
C ARG A 540 -11.89 27.32 8.02
N GLU A 541 -11.91 28.56 7.56
CA GLU A 541 -10.70 29.32 7.21
C GLU A 541 -10.24 30.31 8.31
N GLY A 542 -11.00 30.43 9.41
CA GLY A 542 -10.81 31.47 10.43
C GLY A 542 -10.35 30.99 11.82
N ARG A 543 -9.17 30.38 11.96
CA ARG A 543 -8.49 30.23 13.28
C ARG A 543 -6.99 29.88 13.19
N GLY A 544 -6.15 30.71 13.82
CA GLY A 544 -4.75 30.39 14.16
C GLY A 544 -3.69 31.37 13.64
N GLN A 545 -3.30 32.37 14.43
CA GLN A 545 -2.09 33.17 14.23
C GLN A 545 -1.58 33.75 15.58
N TYR A 546 -0.26 33.98 15.68
CA TYR A 546 0.54 34.38 16.86
C TYR A 546 0.68 33.29 17.96
N SER A 547 1.86 33.04 18.53
CA SER A 547 3.27 33.37 18.18
C SER A 547 4.15 32.12 18.53
N ASP A 548 5.49 32.03 18.41
CA ASP A 548 6.56 33.01 18.60
C ASP A 548 7.92 32.55 18.01
N SER A 549 8.90 33.46 17.99
CA SER A 549 10.39 33.31 17.97
C SER A 549 11.08 32.19 17.15
N GLU A 550 11.99 32.57 16.23
CA GLU A 550 13.43 32.25 16.32
C GLU A 550 14.28 33.00 15.27
N GLU A 551 15.55 33.24 15.61
CA GLU A 551 16.56 34.07 14.93
C GLU A 551 17.94 33.33 14.96
N GLU A 552 19.08 33.73 14.36
CA GLU A 552 19.61 35.02 13.86
C GLU A 552 20.65 34.76 12.72
N ASP A 553 21.32 35.82 12.21
CA ASP A 553 22.42 35.85 11.20
C ASP A 553 22.12 35.40 9.73
N ASP A 554 23.01 35.61 8.74
CA ASP A 554 23.45 36.88 8.09
C ASP A 554 24.16 36.55 6.73
N ASN A 555 24.47 37.58 5.90
CA ASN A 555 25.43 37.61 4.76
C ASN A 555 25.10 36.79 3.47
N SER A 556 25.53 37.11 2.23
CA SER A 556 26.20 38.27 1.56
C SER A 556 26.35 37.87 0.05
N ASP A 557 26.17 38.62 -1.05
CA ASP A 557 25.83 40.02 -1.40
C ASP A 557 24.92 39.96 -2.70
N ASP A 558 24.63 40.95 -3.57
CA ASP A 558 25.07 42.33 -3.80
C ASP A 558 23.99 43.15 -4.59
N ASN A 559 24.30 44.42 -4.84
CA ASN A 559 23.59 45.54 -5.46
C ASN A 559 23.62 45.57 -7.02
N ASP A 560 22.93 46.44 -7.77
CA ASP A 560 21.68 47.24 -7.57
C ASP A 560 21.30 47.94 -8.91
N SER A 561 20.06 48.48 -8.98
CA SER A 561 19.59 49.62 -9.80
C SER A 561 19.24 49.49 -11.30
N ASP A 562 18.13 50.15 -11.67
CA ASP A 562 17.63 50.40 -13.04
C ASP A 562 18.22 51.67 -13.67
N SER A 563 18.15 51.81 -15.00
CA SER A 563 17.80 53.09 -15.66
C SER A 563 17.38 52.92 -17.13
N ASP A 564 16.66 53.92 -17.67
CA ASP A 564 15.83 53.79 -18.88
C ASP A 564 16.34 54.62 -20.08
N SER A 565 16.06 54.09 -21.28
CA SER A 565 16.15 54.62 -22.66
C SER A 565 16.82 55.98 -22.98
N LYS A 566 17.71 55.96 -24.01
CA LYS A 566 17.37 56.49 -25.36
C LYS A 566 18.44 56.30 -26.46
N SER A 567 17.95 56.48 -27.68
CA SER A 567 18.58 56.43 -29.01
C SER A 567 20.03 56.92 -29.17
N GLY A 568 20.87 56.09 -29.80
CA GLY A 568 22.11 56.48 -30.48
C GLY A 568 22.50 55.42 -31.52
N SER A 569 22.84 55.83 -32.75
CA SER A 569 23.18 54.90 -33.85
C SER A 569 24.68 54.61 -33.90
N GLN A 570 25.11 53.51 -33.30
CA GLN A 570 26.48 52.99 -33.38
C GLN A 570 26.49 51.48 -33.67
N GLU A 571 27.62 50.97 -34.18
CA GLU A 571 27.68 49.62 -34.76
C GLU A 571 27.81 48.52 -33.70
N MET A 572 26.77 47.68 -33.58
CA MET A 572 26.71 46.57 -32.62
C MET A 572 27.95 45.65 -32.67
N SER A 573 28.43 45.20 -31.51
CA SER A 573 29.59 44.32 -31.42
C SER A 573 29.32 42.89 -31.94
N GLU A 574 30.37 42.10 -32.19
CA GLU A 574 30.22 40.71 -32.61
C GLU A 574 29.49 39.82 -31.59
N SER A 575 29.70 40.04 -30.29
CA SER A 575 29.08 39.23 -29.23
C SER A 575 27.56 39.45 -29.20
N GLU A 576 27.12 40.70 -29.34
CA GLU A 576 25.71 41.08 -29.43
C GLU A 576 25.08 40.57 -30.73
N LYS A 577 25.77 40.69 -31.87
CA LYS A 577 25.34 40.10 -33.15
C LYS A 577 25.16 38.58 -33.03
N LYS A 578 26.06 37.87 -32.32
CA LYS A 578 25.94 36.42 -32.01
C LYS A 578 24.77 36.13 -31.06
N LEU A 579 24.53 36.95 -30.03
CA LEU A 579 23.37 36.83 -29.13
C LEU A 579 22.03 37.06 -29.85
N LEU A 580 21.95 38.07 -30.71
CA LEU A 580 20.78 38.38 -31.52
C LEU A 580 20.49 37.24 -32.51
N ALA A 581 21.52 36.75 -33.22
CA ALA A 581 21.42 35.59 -34.11
C ALA A 581 20.94 34.33 -33.35
N LYS A 582 21.42 34.09 -32.12
CA LYS A 582 20.97 32.98 -31.27
C LYS A 582 19.49 33.11 -30.88
N LYS A 583 19.01 34.32 -30.54
CA LYS A 583 17.59 34.60 -30.26
C LYS A 583 16.72 34.43 -31.53
N VAL A 584 17.17 34.91 -32.69
CA VAL A 584 16.46 34.77 -33.98
C VAL A 584 16.40 33.31 -34.43
N ALA A 585 17.49 32.54 -34.30
CA ALA A 585 17.51 31.11 -34.62
C ALA A 585 16.55 30.30 -33.73
N ALA A 586 16.48 30.61 -32.42
CA ALA A 586 15.52 30.01 -31.52
C ALA A 586 14.05 30.33 -31.91
N ALA A 587 13.78 31.58 -32.30
CA ALA A 587 12.45 31.98 -32.79
C ALA A 587 12.06 31.28 -34.10
N GLN A 588 12.98 31.19 -35.07
CA GLN A 588 12.75 30.49 -36.34
C GLN A 588 12.54 28.98 -36.14
N ARG A 589 13.31 28.35 -35.25
CA ARG A 589 13.12 26.95 -34.86
C ARG A 589 11.71 26.72 -34.28
N ARG A 590 11.31 27.54 -33.30
CA ARG A 590 9.98 27.47 -32.66
C ARG A 590 8.82 27.76 -33.63
N LYS A 591 9.08 28.49 -34.71
CA LYS A 591 8.11 28.68 -35.82
C LYS A 591 8.02 27.43 -36.70
N ARG A 592 9.14 26.84 -37.10
CA ARG A 592 9.17 25.58 -37.87
C ARG A 592 8.51 24.42 -37.12
N GLU A 593 8.76 24.31 -35.82
CA GLU A 593 8.13 23.30 -34.95
C GLU A 593 6.59 23.45 -34.94
N ARG A 594 6.07 24.69 -34.92
CA ARG A 594 4.62 24.96 -35.09
C ARG A 594 4.09 24.67 -36.50
N GLU A 595 4.90 24.90 -37.54
CA GLU A 595 4.54 24.61 -38.93
C GLU A 595 4.49 23.08 -39.18
N THR A 596 5.38 22.30 -38.56
CA THR A 596 5.30 20.83 -38.57
C THR A 596 4.13 20.30 -37.75
N ASP A 597 3.84 20.87 -36.57
CA ASP A 597 2.65 20.51 -35.78
C ASP A 597 1.33 20.77 -36.55
N ALA A 598 1.28 21.86 -37.34
CA ALA A 598 0.13 22.19 -38.17
C ALA A 598 -0.02 21.19 -39.35
N GLN A 599 1.09 20.81 -40.00
CA GLN A 599 1.08 19.80 -41.05
C GLN A 599 0.67 18.42 -40.50
N PHE A 600 1.15 18.03 -39.32
CA PHE A 600 0.77 16.79 -38.64
C PHE A 600 -0.73 16.78 -38.28
N LYS A 601 -1.29 17.90 -37.81
CA LYS A 601 -2.72 18.03 -37.53
C LYS A 601 -3.59 17.96 -38.79
N ASN A 602 -3.13 18.50 -39.92
CA ASN A 602 -3.82 18.36 -41.20
C ASN A 602 -3.75 16.92 -41.76
N GLN A 603 -2.70 16.15 -41.46
CA GLN A 603 -2.64 14.72 -41.80
C GLN A 603 -3.57 13.87 -40.92
N MET A 604 -3.80 14.29 -39.67
CA MET A 604 -4.74 13.65 -38.73
C MET A 604 -6.22 13.98 -39.01
N SER A 605 -6.56 14.88 -39.96
CA SER A 605 -7.96 15.26 -40.25
C SER A 605 -8.63 14.45 -41.37
N VAL A 606 -7.99 13.38 -41.88
CA VAL A 606 -8.60 12.44 -42.83
C VAL A 606 -9.47 11.44 -42.07
N GLY A 607 -10.65 11.89 -41.65
CA GLY A 607 -11.51 11.15 -40.71
C GLY A 607 -13.01 11.39 -40.86
N MET A 608 -13.49 11.87 -42.02
CA MET A 608 -14.91 11.93 -42.34
C MET A 608 -15.22 10.98 -43.51
N VAL A 609 -16.00 9.94 -43.25
CA VAL A 609 -16.44 8.97 -44.27
C VAL A 609 -17.67 9.52 -44.96
N ASN A 610 -17.48 10.17 -46.10
CA ASN A 610 -18.53 10.33 -47.10
C ASN A 610 -18.45 9.14 -48.07
N ASN A 611 -19.54 8.41 -48.22
CA ASN A 611 -19.67 7.43 -49.29
C ASN A 611 -19.84 8.17 -50.62
N ASP A 612 -18.86 8.02 -51.52
CA ASP A 612 -19.03 7.84 -52.97
C ASP A 612 -17.70 8.08 -53.72
N ALA A 613 -16.95 7.01 -53.95
CA ALA A 613 -15.84 6.97 -54.91
C ALA A 613 -15.61 5.52 -55.37
N GLN A 614 -15.14 5.35 -56.61
CA GLN A 614 -15.01 4.04 -57.25
C GLN A 614 -13.78 3.27 -56.75
N GLY A 615 -13.88 1.93 -56.71
CA GLY A 615 -12.84 1.06 -56.14
C GLY A 615 -11.63 0.87 -57.05
N GLU A 616 -10.44 1.23 -56.55
CA GLU A 616 -9.16 0.85 -57.16
C GLU A 616 -8.86 -0.64 -56.91
N ALA A 617 -8.38 -1.34 -57.95
CA ALA A 617 -8.14 -2.78 -57.89
C ALA A 617 -6.95 -3.17 -56.99
N PHE A 618 -7.09 -4.28 -56.27
CA PHE A 618 -6.14 -4.78 -55.26
C PHE A 618 -4.67 -4.86 -55.73
N ASP A 619 -4.43 -5.17 -57.02
CA ASP A 619 -3.08 -5.36 -57.56
C ASP A 619 -2.22 -4.09 -57.53
N THR A 620 -2.79 -2.89 -57.69
CA THR A 620 -2.01 -1.63 -57.64
C THR A 620 -1.42 -1.39 -56.24
N LYS A 621 -2.18 -1.71 -55.17
CA LYS A 621 -1.70 -1.67 -53.78
C LYS A 621 -0.61 -2.71 -53.50
N VAL A 622 -0.69 -3.90 -54.12
CA VAL A 622 0.38 -4.91 -54.02
C VAL A 622 1.65 -4.45 -54.72
N GLN A 623 1.54 -3.79 -55.88
CA GLN A 623 2.69 -3.22 -56.59
C GLN A 623 3.34 -2.07 -55.79
N GLU A 624 2.55 -1.15 -55.22
CA GLU A 624 3.07 -0.13 -54.29
C GLU A 624 3.84 -0.73 -53.11
N MET A 625 3.29 -1.77 -52.47
CA MET A 625 3.92 -2.42 -51.32
C MET A 625 5.26 -3.06 -51.69
N ARG A 626 5.34 -3.74 -52.85
CA ARG A 626 6.61 -4.29 -53.37
C ARG A 626 7.64 -3.21 -53.70
N GLN A 627 7.22 -2.06 -54.23
CA GLN A 627 8.13 -0.92 -54.44
C GLN A 627 8.65 -0.36 -53.10
N LYS A 628 7.79 -0.30 -52.07
CA LYS A 628 8.16 0.13 -50.71
C LYS A 628 9.09 -0.88 -50.00
N GLU A 629 8.98 -2.19 -50.30
CA GLU A 629 9.97 -3.20 -49.88
C GLU A 629 11.32 -3.04 -50.58
N HIS A 630 11.36 -2.93 -51.91
CA HIS A 630 12.63 -2.74 -52.64
C HIS A 630 13.35 -1.41 -52.31
N GLN A 631 12.65 -0.41 -51.77
CA GLN A 631 13.27 0.79 -51.20
C GLN A 631 13.87 0.55 -49.80
N ARG A 632 13.35 -0.40 -49.02
CA ARG A 632 13.92 -0.77 -47.69
C ARG A 632 15.22 -1.55 -47.84
N ASP A 633 15.28 -2.52 -48.75
CA ASP A 633 16.46 -3.39 -48.94
C ASP A 633 17.74 -2.61 -49.32
N ARG A 634 17.59 -1.45 -49.97
CA ARG A 634 18.71 -0.62 -50.44
C ARG A 634 19.43 0.17 -49.35
N ASN A 635 18.83 0.36 -48.17
CA ASN A 635 19.39 1.18 -47.08
C ASN A 635 19.97 0.32 -45.94
N THR A 636 20.90 -0.58 -46.27
CA THR A 636 21.52 -1.56 -45.35
C THR A 636 22.61 -1.00 -44.42
N ALA A 637 22.45 0.25 -43.97
CA ALA A 637 23.25 0.88 -42.90
C ALA A 637 22.50 2.09 -42.29
N GLY A 638 21.50 1.82 -41.45
CA GLY A 638 20.63 2.86 -40.87
C GLY A 638 20.74 2.97 -39.35
N VAL A 639 21.19 4.13 -38.85
CA VAL A 639 21.10 4.48 -37.42
C VAL A 639 19.66 4.86 -37.10
N ARG A 640 19.07 4.28 -36.05
CA ARG A 640 17.75 4.69 -35.55
C ARG A 640 17.94 5.50 -34.28
N ARG A 641 17.19 6.59 -34.14
CA ARG A 641 17.12 7.39 -32.92
C ARG A 641 15.69 7.46 -32.43
N ASN A 642 15.47 7.10 -31.17
CA ASN A 642 14.16 7.14 -30.55
C ASN A 642 13.89 8.53 -29.96
N HIS A 643 12.63 8.84 -29.67
CA HIS A 643 12.18 10.20 -29.31
C HIS A 643 12.86 10.81 -28.07
N GLN A 644 13.48 9.99 -27.21
CA GLN A 644 14.22 10.43 -26.02
C GLN A 644 15.75 10.60 -26.22
N GLY A 645 16.25 10.45 -27.45
CA GLY A 645 17.61 10.84 -27.85
C GLY A 645 18.64 9.71 -27.98
N GLU A 646 18.33 8.51 -27.49
CA GLU A 646 19.18 7.31 -27.65
C GLU A 646 19.28 6.84 -29.11
N ALA A 647 20.38 6.17 -29.46
CA ALA A 647 20.71 5.78 -30.82
C ALA A 647 21.06 4.29 -30.93
N GLU A 648 20.25 3.54 -31.67
CA GLU A 648 20.45 2.11 -31.95
C GLU A 648 21.21 1.90 -33.27
N PHE A 649 22.16 0.96 -33.25
CA PHE A 649 22.93 0.51 -34.41
C PHE A 649 22.73 -0.99 -34.61
N SER A 650 22.20 -1.40 -35.76
CA SER A 650 22.11 -2.80 -36.17
C SER A 650 23.05 -3.08 -37.35
N TYR A 651 23.98 -4.03 -37.15
CA TYR A 651 24.94 -4.45 -38.18
C TYR A 651 24.85 -5.97 -38.39
N VAL A 652 24.52 -6.38 -39.62
CA VAL A 652 24.42 -7.80 -40.00
C VAL A 652 25.57 -8.15 -40.94
N PRO A 653 26.57 -8.94 -40.51
CA PRO A 653 27.74 -9.25 -41.32
C PRO A 653 27.42 -10.26 -42.42
N THR A 654 27.50 -9.84 -43.68
CA THR A 654 27.32 -10.71 -44.85
C THR A 654 28.66 -11.28 -45.35
N LYS A 655 28.70 -12.57 -45.70
CA LYS A 655 29.87 -13.18 -46.34
C LYS A 655 29.99 -12.70 -47.78
N ARG A 656 31.18 -12.23 -48.18
CA ARG A 656 31.48 -11.85 -49.57
C ARG A 656 31.50 -13.08 -50.48
N SER A 657 30.51 -13.22 -51.34
CA SER A 657 30.54 -14.14 -52.49
C SER A 657 31.32 -13.51 -53.65
N SER A 658 32.43 -14.13 -54.04
CA SER A 658 33.25 -13.68 -55.17
C SER A 658 32.82 -14.38 -56.46
N THR A 659 31.96 -13.71 -57.26
CA THR A 659 31.54 -14.22 -58.57
C THR A 659 32.11 -13.32 -59.68
N HIS A 660 33.27 -13.71 -60.22
CA HIS A 660 33.87 -13.05 -61.38
C HIS A 660 33.25 -13.64 -62.66
N GLN A 661 32.62 -12.81 -63.49
CA GLN A 661 31.89 -13.28 -64.68
C GLN A 661 32.84 -13.83 -65.75
N LYS A 662 32.47 -14.96 -66.37
CA LYS A 662 32.82 -15.26 -67.77
C LYS A 662 31.63 -15.86 -68.50
N ASN A 663 31.18 -15.17 -69.55
CA ASN A 663 30.21 -15.68 -70.51
C ASN A 663 30.80 -16.87 -71.28
N LYS A 664 29.96 -17.83 -71.69
CA LYS A 664 30.10 -18.49 -73.01
C LYS A 664 28.76 -18.98 -73.54
N LYS A 665 28.67 -19.09 -74.86
CA LYS A 665 27.50 -19.57 -75.62
C LYS A 665 27.50 -21.11 -75.69
N SER A 666 26.37 -21.67 -76.09
CA SER A 666 26.18 -23.07 -76.48
C SER A 666 27.06 -23.49 -77.68
N ILE A 667 27.38 -24.79 -77.77
CA ILE A 667 27.07 -25.70 -78.91
C ILE A 667 27.80 -27.06 -78.77
N ALA A 668 27.09 -28.13 -79.16
CA ALA A 668 27.54 -29.48 -79.58
C ALA A 668 28.29 -30.45 -78.63
N VAL A 669 28.04 -31.74 -78.91
CA VAL A 669 28.57 -32.97 -78.33
C VAL A 669 29.82 -33.44 -79.10
N GLY A 670 30.77 -34.13 -78.44
CA GLY A 670 31.86 -34.84 -79.12
C GLY A 670 32.87 -35.55 -78.21
N SER A 671 32.82 -36.88 -78.19
CA SER A 671 33.90 -37.90 -78.04
C SER A 671 35.25 -37.58 -77.35
N ASP A 672 35.52 -38.33 -76.28
CA ASP A 672 36.69 -39.24 -76.08
C ASP A 672 38.14 -38.76 -75.75
N GLU A 673 38.92 -39.75 -75.28
CA GLU A 673 40.38 -39.90 -75.06
C GLU A 673 41.15 -39.16 -73.92
N GLU A 674 41.32 -39.90 -72.82
CA GLU A 674 42.59 -40.38 -72.22
C GLU A 674 43.82 -39.48 -71.90
N THR A 675 44.27 -39.61 -70.64
CA THR A 675 45.67 -39.56 -70.11
C THR A 675 46.50 -38.25 -70.14
N GLN A 676 47.09 -37.88 -68.99
CA GLN A 676 48.49 -38.23 -68.62
C GLN A 676 48.83 -37.76 -67.18
N GLU A 677 50.07 -38.01 -66.71
CA GLU A 677 50.45 -38.05 -65.28
C GLU A 677 51.45 -36.96 -64.82
N ARG A 678 51.44 -36.69 -63.49
CA ARG A 678 52.59 -36.20 -62.66
C ARG A 678 53.16 -34.81 -63.04
N ASP A 679 54.10 -34.18 -62.32
CA ASP A 679 54.87 -34.53 -61.11
C ASP A 679 55.00 -33.33 -60.14
N SER A 680 55.81 -33.49 -59.10
CA SER A 680 56.09 -32.64 -57.95
C SER A 680 56.98 -31.41 -58.22
N GLY A 681 56.92 -30.42 -57.32
CA GLY A 681 57.76 -29.21 -57.37
C GLY A 681 57.81 -28.44 -56.05
N ARG A 682 58.95 -28.47 -55.35
CA ARG A 682 59.14 -27.92 -54.00
C ARG A 682 60.17 -26.79 -54.01
N SER A 683 59.82 -25.59 -53.52
CA SER A 683 60.82 -24.55 -53.21
C SER A 683 60.39 -23.65 -52.03
N ARG A 684 61.37 -23.02 -51.38
CA ARG A 684 61.19 -22.11 -50.22
C ARG A 684 61.77 -20.74 -50.58
N ALA A 685 61.13 -19.66 -50.12
CA ALA A 685 61.71 -18.32 -50.08
C ALA A 685 62.09 -17.92 -48.64
N ARG A 686 62.83 -16.81 -48.47
CA ARG A 686 63.74 -16.60 -47.33
C ARG A 686 63.53 -15.26 -46.60
N SER A 687 63.67 -15.32 -45.27
CA SER A 687 63.64 -14.24 -44.27
C SER A 687 64.32 -12.90 -44.63
N GLN A 688 63.62 -11.78 -44.39
CA GLN A 688 64.02 -10.53 -43.70
C GLN A 688 62.78 -9.61 -43.55
N GLY A 689 62.61 -8.71 -42.55
CA GLY A 689 63.34 -8.49 -41.30
C GLY A 689 62.80 -7.32 -40.43
N ARG A 690 62.49 -7.58 -39.14
CA ARG A 690 62.41 -6.67 -37.95
C ARG A 690 61.78 -5.25 -38.03
N ARG A 691 60.71 -5.03 -37.22
CA ARG A 691 60.54 -4.05 -36.10
C ARG A 691 59.17 -4.34 -35.44
N ALA A 692 59.06 -4.77 -34.17
CA ALA A 692 59.20 -4.03 -32.91
C ALA A 692 58.06 -3.01 -32.66
N GLY A 693 57.21 -3.13 -31.61
CA GLY A 693 57.08 -4.23 -30.64
C GLY A 693 56.06 -4.00 -29.50
N LYS A 694 55.90 -5.02 -28.65
CA LYS A 694 55.37 -5.07 -27.26
C LYS A 694 54.27 -4.08 -26.80
N ASN A 695 53.12 -4.62 -26.37
CA ASN A 695 52.87 -4.89 -24.95
C ASN A 695 51.71 -5.92 -24.76
N ALA A 696 51.51 -6.41 -23.53
CA ALA A 696 50.63 -7.55 -23.23
C ALA A 696 50.02 -7.48 -21.81
N PHE A 697 49.24 -8.52 -21.46
CA PHE A 697 48.32 -8.70 -20.30
C PHE A 697 46.92 -8.12 -20.53
N ARG A 698 45.81 -8.88 -20.44
CA ARG A 698 45.30 -9.89 -19.48
C ARG A 698 44.66 -9.28 -18.22
N GLY A 699 43.33 -9.25 -18.24
CA GLY A 699 42.47 -9.99 -17.30
C GLY A 699 42.63 -9.74 -15.80
N MET A 700 41.66 -9.02 -15.25
CA MET A 700 40.78 -9.56 -14.22
C MET A 700 39.37 -9.75 -14.83
#